data_AF-A8N0M8-F1
#
_entry.id   AF-A8N0M8-F1
#
_cell.length_a   1.000
_cell.length_b   1.000
_cell.length_c   1.000
_cell.angle_alpha   90.00
_cell.angle_beta   90.00
_cell.angle_gamma   90.00
#
_symmetry.space_group_name_H-M   'P 1'
#
loop_
_entity.id
_entity.type
_entity.pdbx_description
1 polymer ?
#
loop_
_entity_poly.entity_id
_entity_poly.type
_entity_poly.pdbx_seq_one_letter_code
_entity_poly.pdbx_strand_id
1 'polypeptide(L)'
;MAEDNEIALDSTLILASPNTNTVTTQTGPSANVRAFFDQNGGLSNAEDGMYPAISIAVDLGGVSDTSSPAQALFAVGVLRDPVVQYSREGSSEEARRPYFLTKWSTVEDALEAFLEDFPAALSRATELDARIMSEARSAGSEEYVDLVGLSLRQVVASFDITTSEDPDAKDVKAFLKDIGTSSRANPVDALYASTPALLYLNPSLVGILLDPLLEAQSLSSYPHPYAVPDLGAQYPIATRIESEEHRALGLDSSASMLIMTYLHAQKSGEGHLLKKYHGLLKQWADFLVEHAASPSEFVTSDGLTQANNANLALKGILGVHAMSLINQALEKEGQGSEDTAHYAETAERLYTEWKRSAFISGRVISSYGQPDSWSSACNLYLARLLGADFVEDQIFDGQTAFLSSQLAATRNTFGLGHDSNDEFTVKSHWTMFTAATMTDTDARNRFVSIIHNRTFLEGMTPAFATTWDARSASTLGGRASIPDKAIQFTSGPGTGAGTGGGSGDGGSGSNSSGSKVNLGAIVGGAVGGLAALAFTILAIIFFIRKRKTKQTSLEESKPSGHTGVTTPPPVQPAATTQESTPGTVSSPLSNQSPASQVFVKPPLPPSASLLTTSGAAPSSPAPPSEGAASILAASTASSGAGRRSSISKSGSPLLGGQSRQQPERERPLSEAEDLRAEVLALRREMEEMRARTALSSSSNLPDEPPPQYSS
;
A
#
# COMPACT_ATOMS: atom_id res chain seq x y z
N MET A 1 19.99 -1.94 12.01
CA MET A 1 19.21 -2.56 10.93
C MET A 1 19.81 -2.17 9.59
N ALA A 2 19.76 -3.04 8.58
CA ALA A 2 20.39 -2.77 7.28
C ALA A 2 19.62 -3.39 6.11
N GLU A 3 19.64 -2.70 4.97
CA GLU A 3 19.17 -3.21 3.68
C GLU A 3 20.23 -3.01 2.61
N ASP A 4 20.30 -3.92 1.65
CA ASP A 4 21.10 -3.80 0.43
C ASP A 4 20.22 -4.11 -0.77
N ASN A 5 20.22 -3.20 -1.76
CA ASN A 5 19.41 -3.30 -2.97
C ASN A 5 17.93 -3.69 -2.70
N GLU A 6 17.29 -2.97 -1.78
CA GLU A 6 15.91 -3.19 -1.32
C GLU A 6 15.65 -4.49 -0.53
N ILE A 7 16.67 -5.27 -0.18
CA ILE A 7 16.56 -6.54 0.55
C ILE A 7 17.04 -6.36 1.99
N ALA A 8 16.26 -6.82 2.97
CA ALA A 8 16.65 -6.83 4.38
C ALA A 8 17.78 -7.83 4.66
N LEU A 9 18.91 -7.33 5.18
CA LEU A 9 20.09 -8.14 5.51
C LEU A 9 20.00 -8.79 6.89
N ASP A 10 19.06 -8.34 7.71
CA ASP A 10 18.84 -8.71 9.10
C ASP A 10 17.48 -9.40 9.31
N SER A 11 17.00 -10.09 8.27
CA SER A 11 15.77 -10.88 8.31
C SER A 11 16.04 -12.38 8.43
N THR A 12 15.08 -13.12 8.97
CA THR A 12 15.06 -14.58 9.05
C THR A 12 14.02 -15.12 8.09
N LEU A 13 14.44 -15.99 7.16
CA LEU A 13 13.51 -16.74 6.31
C LEU A 13 12.98 -17.96 7.07
N ILE A 14 11.66 -18.11 7.09
CA ILE A 14 10.96 -19.23 7.70
C ILE A 14 10.37 -20.09 6.59
N LEU A 15 10.65 -21.40 6.63
CA LEU A 15 10.00 -22.43 5.83
C LEU A 15 9.44 -23.47 6.80
N ALA A 16 8.14 -23.77 6.69
CA ALA A 16 7.48 -24.66 7.64
C ALA A 16 6.38 -25.51 6.99
N SER A 17 6.01 -26.60 7.66
CA SER A 17 4.92 -27.51 7.29
C SER A 17 4.41 -28.21 8.55
N PRO A 18 3.12 -28.62 8.63
CA PRO A 18 2.63 -29.40 9.75
C PRO A 18 3.45 -30.69 9.96
N ASN A 19 3.89 -30.93 11.20
CA ASN A 19 4.72 -32.10 11.50
C ASN A 19 3.88 -33.38 11.44
N THR A 20 4.08 -34.19 10.40
CA THR A 20 3.36 -35.45 10.17
C THR A 20 4.36 -36.53 9.79
N ASN A 21 3.97 -37.80 9.90
CA ASN A 21 4.84 -38.93 9.56
C ASN A 21 5.24 -39.00 8.06
N THR A 22 4.57 -38.22 7.21
CA THR A 22 4.84 -38.07 5.77
C THR A 22 5.80 -36.94 5.46
N VAL A 23 6.15 -36.11 6.44
CA VAL A 23 7.05 -34.96 6.26
C VAL A 23 8.47 -35.36 6.63
N THR A 24 9.41 -34.98 5.77
CA THR A 24 10.85 -35.11 6.03
C THR A 24 11.53 -33.77 5.75
N THR A 25 12.59 -33.47 6.51
CA THR A 25 13.34 -32.21 6.39
C THR A 25 14.82 -32.49 6.17
N GLN A 26 15.55 -31.52 5.61
CA GLN A 26 17.02 -31.59 5.57
C GLN A 26 17.61 -30.21 5.34
N THR A 27 18.74 -29.94 6.00
CA THR A 27 19.60 -28.81 5.69
C THR A 27 20.99 -29.30 5.25
N GLY A 28 21.64 -28.53 4.37
CA GLY A 28 22.99 -28.85 3.87
C GLY A 28 23.21 -28.44 2.41
N PRO A 29 24.31 -28.91 1.78
CA PRO A 29 24.62 -28.58 0.39
C PRO A 29 23.50 -28.99 -0.58
N SER A 30 23.01 -28.04 -1.38
CA SER A 30 21.82 -28.24 -2.23
C SER A 30 21.93 -29.43 -3.19
N ALA A 31 23.14 -29.75 -3.68
CA ALA A 31 23.39 -30.92 -4.52
C ALA A 31 23.15 -32.24 -3.76
N ASN A 32 23.55 -32.31 -2.49
CA ASN A 32 23.40 -33.51 -1.67
C ASN A 32 21.95 -33.71 -1.26
N VAL A 33 21.27 -32.63 -0.86
CA VAL A 33 19.85 -32.67 -0.48
C VAL A 33 19.00 -33.15 -1.65
N ARG A 34 19.20 -32.57 -2.86
CA ARG A 34 18.50 -33.02 -4.08
C ARG A 34 18.82 -34.47 -4.43
N ALA A 35 20.09 -34.86 -4.42
CA ALA A 35 20.49 -36.24 -4.73
C ALA A 35 19.89 -37.26 -3.75
N PHE A 36 19.76 -36.91 -2.47
CA PHE A 36 19.12 -37.77 -1.48
C PHE A 36 17.61 -37.89 -1.75
N PHE A 37 16.94 -36.78 -2.03
CA PHE A 37 15.52 -36.78 -2.41
C PHE A 37 15.26 -37.64 -3.66
N ASP A 38 16.05 -37.44 -4.72
CA ASP A 38 15.92 -38.18 -5.98
C ASP A 38 16.06 -39.71 -5.79
N GLN A 39 16.89 -40.14 -4.82
CA GLN A 39 17.13 -41.55 -4.55
C GLN A 39 16.09 -42.20 -3.64
N ASN A 40 15.52 -41.43 -2.71
CA ASN A 40 14.73 -41.98 -1.60
C ASN A 40 13.25 -41.54 -1.61
N GLY A 41 12.87 -40.56 -2.44
CA GLY A 41 11.52 -39.96 -2.44
C GLY A 41 11.22 -39.09 -1.21
N GLY A 42 12.20 -38.89 -0.33
CA GLY A 42 12.12 -38.12 0.91
C GLY A 42 13.50 -37.65 1.37
N LEU A 43 13.54 -36.87 2.44
CA LEU A 43 14.74 -36.27 3.00
C LEU A 43 15.24 -37.04 4.23
N SER A 44 16.49 -36.80 4.62
CA SER A 44 17.17 -37.60 5.65
C SER A 44 16.88 -37.19 7.11
N ASN A 45 16.10 -36.12 7.34
CA ASN A 45 15.92 -35.49 8.66
C ASN A 45 17.26 -35.05 9.29
N ALA A 46 18.24 -34.72 8.45
CA ALA A 46 19.56 -34.28 8.91
C ALA A 46 19.64 -32.76 8.98
N GLU A 47 20.29 -32.28 10.04
CA GLU A 47 20.59 -30.88 10.25
C GLU A 47 22.10 -30.63 10.06
N ASP A 48 22.43 -29.73 9.15
CA ASP A 48 23.75 -29.14 8.98
C ASP A 48 23.71 -27.68 9.49
N GLY A 49 24.70 -27.30 10.30
CA GLY A 49 24.82 -25.95 10.88
C GLY A 49 25.42 -24.92 9.92
N MET A 50 25.89 -25.33 8.74
CA MET A 50 26.29 -24.44 7.63
C MET A 50 25.26 -24.57 6.51
N TYR A 51 24.52 -23.50 6.19
CA TYR A 51 23.29 -23.59 5.38
C TYR A 51 23.43 -23.08 3.91
N PRO A 52 23.63 -23.96 2.90
CA PRO A 52 23.37 -23.62 1.51
C PRO A 52 21.90 -23.82 1.07
N ALA A 53 21.14 -24.69 1.75
CA ALA A 53 19.73 -24.97 1.45
C ALA A 53 18.95 -25.44 2.69
N ILE A 54 17.66 -25.06 2.75
CA ILE A 54 16.65 -25.53 3.71
C ILE A 54 15.55 -26.21 2.90
N SER A 55 15.14 -27.42 3.27
CA SER A 55 14.21 -28.21 2.45
C SER A 55 13.21 -28.99 3.30
N ILE A 56 11.97 -29.05 2.80
CA ILE A 56 10.86 -29.84 3.32
C ILE A 56 10.32 -30.69 2.17
N ALA A 57 10.09 -31.97 2.42
CA ALA A 57 9.42 -32.88 1.50
C ALA A 57 8.20 -33.50 2.17
N VAL A 58 7.12 -33.69 1.41
CA VAL A 58 5.88 -34.33 1.85
C VAL A 58 5.61 -35.51 0.94
N ASP A 59 5.58 -36.72 1.50
CA ASP A 59 5.17 -37.93 0.80
C ASP A 59 3.64 -38.02 0.72
N LEU A 60 3.10 -37.88 -0.49
CA LEU A 60 1.66 -38.02 -0.75
C LEU A 60 1.25 -39.48 -1.01
N GLY A 61 2.21 -40.41 -1.05
CA GLY A 61 1.98 -41.79 -1.44
C GLY A 61 1.55 -41.93 -2.91
N GLY A 62 0.81 -43.00 -3.21
CA GLY A 62 0.24 -43.22 -4.54
C GLY A 62 -0.91 -42.26 -4.83
N VAL A 63 -0.77 -41.44 -5.87
CA VAL A 63 -1.81 -40.51 -6.31
C VAL A 63 -2.87 -41.25 -7.13
N SER A 64 -4.14 -41.08 -6.75
CA SER A 64 -5.30 -41.64 -7.46
C SER A 64 -6.43 -40.61 -7.53
N ASP A 65 -7.38 -40.83 -8.43
CA ASP A 65 -8.58 -39.97 -8.53
C ASP A 65 -9.48 -40.23 -7.31
N THR A 66 -9.66 -39.20 -6.47
CA THR A 66 -10.40 -39.29 -5.20
C THR A 66 -11.19 -38.02 -4.93
N SER A 67 -12.36 -38.17 -4.31
CA SER A 67 -13.21 -37.05 -3.89
C SER A 67 -12.68 -36.31 -2.65
N SER A 68 -11.64 -36.82 -2.00
CA SER A 68 -11.00 -36.19 -0.82
C SER A 68 -9.48 -36.22 -1.00
N PRO A 69 -8.91 -35.29 -1.80
CA PRO A 69 -7.48 -35.27 -2.07
C PRO A 69 -6.68 -34.98 -0.79
N ALA A 70 -5.57 -35.69 -0.62
CA ALA A 70 -4.56 -35.33 0.39
C ALA A 70 -3.94 -33.96 0.05
N GLN A 71 -3.63 -33.16 1.06
CA GLN A 71 -3.07 -31.83 0.90
C GLN A 71 -1.69 -31.75 1.55
N ALA A 72 -0.73 -31.15 0.85
CA ALA A 72 0.53 -30.74 1.43
C ALA A 72 0.46 -29.24 1.74
N LEU A 73 0.63 -28.87 3.00
CA LEU A 73 0.63 -27.48 3.45
C LEU A 73 2.07 -27.02 3.72
N PHE A 74 2.44 -25.88 3.14
CA PHE A 74 3.70 -25.21 3.38
C PHE A 74 3.45 -23.76 3.76
N ALA A 75 4.26 -23.23 4.67
CA ALA A 75 4.32 -21.82 4.99
C ALA A 75 5.70 -21.26 4.65
N VAL A 76 5.72 -20.07 4.06
CA VAL A 76 6.91 -19.29 3.79
C VAL A 76 6.71 -17.92 4.43
N GLY A 77 7.66 -17.49 5.25
CA GLY A 77 7.59 -16.21 5.95
C GLY A 77 8.94 -15.53 6.01
N VAL A 78 8.92 -14.20 6.16
CA VAL A 78 10.10 -13.39 6.46
C VAL A 78 9.84 -12.71 7.80
N LEU A 79 10.75 -12.90 8.74
CA LEU A 79 10.71 -12.27 10.05
C LEU A 79 11.83 -11.24 10.18
N ARG A 80 11.50 -10.06 10.68
CA ARG A 80 12.46 -9.03 11.05
C ARG A 80 12.08 -8.48 12.43
N ASP A 81 12.97 -8.61 13.42
CA ASP A 81 12.77 -8.07 14.77
C ASP A 81 14.13 -7.56 15.31
N PRO A 82 14.30 -6.25 15.54
CA PRO A 82 13.32 -5.18 15.33
C PRO A 82 13.04 -4.89 13.85
N VAL A 83 11.87 -4.32 13.57
CA VAL A 83 11.38 -3.98 12.22
C VAL A 83 11.96 -2.64 11.75
N VAL A 84 11.88 -1.61 12.60
CA VAL A 84 12.22 -0.21 12.26
C VAL A 84 12.77 0.53 13.47
N GLN A 85 13.68 1.49 13.24
CA GLN A 85 14.13 2.43 14.26
C GLN A 85 13.26 3.68 14.14
N TYR A 86 12.64 4.12 15.24
CA TYR A 86 11.74 5.27 15.23
C TYR A 86 12.11 6.28 16.32
N SER A 87 12.02 7.58 16.01
CA SER A 87 12.27 8.65 16.99
C SER A 87 10.97 9.10 17.66
N ARG A 88 10.89 8.95 18.98
CA ARG A 88 9.77 9.42 19.80
C ARG A 88 10.08 10.75 20.49
N GLU A 89 9.02 11.43 20.95
CA GLU A 89 9.12 12.55 21.89
C GLU A 89 10.01 12.18 23.09
N GLY A 90 11.07 12.98 23.31
CA GLY A 90 12.00 12.75 24.43
C GLY A 90 13.35 12.12 24.08
N SER A 91 13.68 11.94 22.79
CA SER A 91 15.04 11.70 22.24
C SER A 91 15.67 10.29 22.34
N SER A 92 14.98 9.28 22.89
CA SER A 92 15.43 7.89 22.69
C SER A 92 14.88 7.38 21.36
N GLU A 93 15.76 7.01 20.45
CA GLU A 93 15.38 6.14 19.34
C GLU A 93 14.83 4.83 19.91
N GLU A 94 13.69 4.37 19.42
CA GLU A 94 13.02 3.14 19.83
C GLU A 94 13.10 2.09 18.72
N ALA A 95 13.49 0.86 19.08
CA ALA A 95 13.43 -0.27 18.18
C ALA A 95 12.01 -0.86 18.21
N ARG A 96 11.29 -0.73 17.09
CA ARG A 96 9.91 -1.18 16.97
C ARG A 96 9.85 -2.67 16.63
N ARG A 97 8.98 -3.42 17.30
CA ARG A 97 8.85 -4.88 17.15
C ARG A 97 7.63 -5.26 16.30
N PRO A 98 7.62 -6.45 15.66
CA PRO A 98 6.44 -6.91 14.90
C PRO A 98 5.16 -6.95 15.74
N TYR A 99 4.06 -6.41 15.20
CA TYR A 99 2.80 -6.30 15.93
C TYR A 99 2.20 -7.64 16.37
N PHE A 100 2.44 -8.72 15.62
CA PHE A 100 1.92 -10.04 15.97
C PHE A 100 2.43 -10.53 17.34
N LEU A 101 3.57 -10.01 17.81
CA LEU A 101 4.13 -10.35 19.13
C LEU A 101 3.29 -9.85 20.31
N THR A 102 2.32 -8.95 20.06
CA THR A 102 1.31 -8.56 21.06
C THR A 102 0.31 -9.69 21.38
N LYS A 103 0.18 -10.66 20.47
CA LYS A 103 -0.73 -11.80 20.62
C LYS A 103 0.01 -13.11 20.89
N TRP A 104 1.18 -13.29 20.29
CA TRP A 104 2.00 -14.50 20.42
C TRP A 104 3.38 -14.15 20.98
N SER A 105 3.73 -14.71 22.13
CA SER A 105 5.00 -14.39 22.82
C SER A 105 6.25 -14.89 22.08
N THR A 106 6.11 -15.91 21.24
CA THR A 106 7.19 -16.50 20.46
C THR A 106 6.81 -16.62 18.98
N VAL A 107 7.82 -16.76 18.13
CA VAL A 107 7.64 -16.93 16.68
C VAL A 107 7.05 -18.30 16.38
N GLU A 108 7.44 -19.30 17.17
CA GLU A 108 6.97 -20.67 17.10
C GLU A 108 5.46 -20.73 17.38
N ASP A 109 4.98 -20.09 18.45
CA ASP A 109 3.54 -20.01 18.76
C ASP A 109 2.75 -19.31 17.63
N ALA A 110 3.33 -18.25 17.05
CA ALA A 110 2.71 -17.53 15.94
C ALA A 110 2.64 -18.39 14.67
N LEU A 111 3.68 -19.18 14.40
CA LEU A 111 3.78 -20.06 13.23
C LEU A 111 2.82 -21.26 13.36
N GLU A 112 2.72 -21.86 14.54
CA GLU A 112 1.74 -22.92 14.83
C GLU A 112 0.32 -22.39 14.60
N ALA A 113 -0.02 -21.25 15.20
CA ALA A 113 -1.33 -20.62 15.00
C ALA A 113 -1.60 -20.26 13.52
N PHE A 114 -0.59 -19.80 12.78
CA PHE A 114 -0.70 -19.48 11.35
C PHE A 114 -1.02 -20.72 10.50
N LEU A 115 -0.33 -21.84 10.76
CA LEU A 115 -0.57 -23.10 10.07
C LEU A 115 -1.94 -23.71 10.41
N GLU A 116 -2.34 -23.66 11.69
CA GLU A 116 -3.65 -24.16 12.13
C GLU A 116 -4.82 -23.35 11.56
N ASP A 117 -4.67 -22.03 11.42
CA ASP A 117 -5.71 -21.14 10.90
C ASP A 117 -5.81 -21.18 9.36
N PHE A 118 -4.93 -21.90 8.64
CA PHE A 118 -4.90 -21.92 7.18
C PHE A 118 -6.27 -22.13 6.51
N PRO A 119 -7.11 -23.11 6.90
CA PRO A 119 -8.42 -23.30 6.26
C PRO A 119 -9.33 -22.08 6.42
N ALA A 120 -9.33 -21.46 7.61
CA ALA A 120 -10.14 -20.28 7.88
C ALA A 120 -9.55 -19.02 7.21
N ALA A 121 -8.22 -18.88 7.17
CA ALA A 121 -7.54 -17.82 6.44
C ALA A 121 -7.81 -17.89 4.93
N LEU A 122 -7.76 -19.09 4.34
CA LEU A 122 -8.11 -19.32 2.92
C LEU A 122 -9.57 -18.94 2.63
N SER A 123 -10.50 -19.31 3.53
CA SER A 123 -11.90 -18.91 3.40
C SER A 123 -12.07 -17.39 3.41
N ARG A 124 -11.46 -16.69 4.38
CA ARG A 124 -11.51 -15.22 4.48
C ARG A 124 -10.86 -14.54 3.28
N ALA A 125 -9.74 -15.07 2.80
CA ALA A 125 -9.05 -14.55 1.61
C ALA A 125 -9.92 -14.72 0.34
N THR A 126 -10.55 -15.88 0.17
CA THR A 126 -11.44 -16.15 -0.98
C THR A 126 -12.67 -15.24 -0.96
N GLU A 127 -13.27 -15.02 0.22
CA GLU A 127 -14.39 -14.09 0.38
C GLU A 127 -13.99 -12.65 0.08
N LEU A 128 -12.83 -12.20 0.60
CA LEU A 128 -12.30 -10.87 0.35
C LEU A 128 -12.02 -10.66 -1.15
N ASP A 129 -11.35 -11.61 -1.81
CA ASP A 129 -11.08 -11.55 -3.24
C ASP A 129 -12.39 -11.50 -4.04
N ALA A 130 -13.37 -12.35 -3.73
CA ALA A 130 -14.65 -12.35 -4.41
C ALA A 130 -15.38 -11.00 -4.30
N ARG A 131 -15.38 -10.39 -3.11
CA ARG A 131 -15.97 -9.07 -2.89
C ARG A 131 -15.27 -8.00 -3.72
N ILE A 132 -13.95 -7.91 -3.63
CA ILE A 132 -13.13 -6.92 -4.33
C ILE A 132 -13.32 -7.01 -5.84
N MET A 133 -13.26 -8.22 -6.39
CA MET A 133 -13.38 -8.44 -7.83
C MET A 133 -14.80 -8.14 -8.34
N SER A 134 -15.83 -8.51 -7.59
CA SER A 134 -17.22 -8.21 -7.93
C SER A 134 -17.49 -6.70 -7.95
N GLU A 135 -16.97 -6.01 -6.95
CA GLU A 135 -17.13 -4.58 -6.79
C GLU A 135 -16.32 -3.78 -7.82
N ALA A 136 -15.06 -4.16 -8.08
CA ALA A 136 -14.25 -3.56 -9.13
C ALA A 136 -14.94 -3.72 -10.50
N ARG A 137 -15.50 -4.90 -10.80
CA ARG A 137 -16.26 -5.15 -12.03
C ARG A 137 -17.48 -4.25 -12.16
N SER A 138 -18.16 -3.97 -11.04
CA SER A 138 -19.32 -3.10 -11.01
C SER A 138 -18.95 -1.62 -11.22
N ALA A 139 -17.76 -1.22 -10.78
CA ALA A 139 -17.27 0.15 -10.92
C ALA A 139 -16.62 0.44 -12.28
N GLY A 140 -15.96 -0.54 -12.90
CA GLY A 140 -15.07 -0.35 -14.04
C GLY A 140 -15.28 -1.34 -15.19
N SER A 141 -14.16 -1.78 -15.78
CA SER A 141 -14.09 -2.80 -16.82
C SER A 141 -13.38 -4.08 -16.31
N GLU A 142 -13.33 -5.15 -17.10
CA GLU A 142 -12.54 -6.34 -16.69
C GLU A 142 -11.05 -6.00 -16.54
N GLU A 143 -10.51 -5.12 -17.40
CA GLU A 143 -9.14 -4.62 -17.26
C GLU A 143 -8.93 -3.89 -15.92
N TYR A 144 -9.96 -3.21 -15.43
CA TYR A 144 -9.90 -2.59 -14.12
C TYR A 144 -9.84 -3.61 -12.98
N VAL A 145 -10.57 -4.72 -13.09
CA VAL A 145 -10.55 -5.83 -12.12
C VAL A 145 -9.13 -6.41 -11.97
N ASP A 146 -8.48 -6.70 -13.10
CA ASP A 146 -7.09 -7.21 -13.12
C ASP A 146 -6.12 -6.24 -12.43
N LEU A 147 -6.26 -4.95 -12.74
CA LEU A 147 -5.43 -3.89 -12.19
C LEU A 147 -5.63 -3.73 -10.67
N VAL A 148 -6.87 -3.73 -10.19
CA VAL A 148 -7.22 -3.63 -8.75
C VAL A 148 -6.64 -4.79 -7.96
N GLY A 149 -6.81 -6.02 -8.47
CA GLY A 149 -6.31 -7.24 -7.83
C GLY A 149 -4.81 -7.24 -7.60
N LEU A 150 -4.03 -6.69 -8.53
CA LEU A 150 -2.59 -6.57 -8.41
C LEU A 150 -2.17 -5.41 -7.51
N SER A 151 -2.79 -4.23 -7.65
CA SER A 151 -2.40 -3.05 -6.87
C SER A 151 -2.59 -3.22 -5.37
N LEU A 152 -3.69 -3.84 -4.95
CA LEU A 152 -4.00 -4.02 -3.53
C LEU A 152 -2.94 -4.86 -2.80
N ARG A 153 -2.39 -5.87 -3.48
CA ARG A 153 -1.32 -6.71 -2.93
C ARG A 153 -0.08 -5.89 -2.62
N GLN A 154 0.27 -4.95 -3.49
CA GLN A 154 1.44 -4.10 -3.31
C GLN A 154 1.23 -3.02 -2.24
N VAL A 155 0.02 -2.48 -2.11
CA VAL A 155 -0.34 -1.57 -1.01
C VAL A 155 -0.17 -2.25 0.35
N VAL A 156 -0.66 -3.48 0.50
CA VAL A 156 -0.56 -4.20 1.78
C VAL A 156 0.86 -4.71 2.04
N ALA A 157 1.60 -5.08 0.99
CA ALA A 157 2.97 -5.59 1.13
C ALA A 157 4.02 -4.51 1.41
N SER A 158 3.67 -3.22 1.35
CA SER A 158 4.65 -2.12 1.45
C SER A 158 4.88 -1.62 2.86
N PHE A 159 4.14 -2.10 3.87
CA PHE A 159 4.26 -1.62 5.24
C PHE A 159 4.27 -2.74 6.27
N ASP A 160 5.00 -2.49 7.34
CA ASP A 160 5.04 -3.36 8.52
C ASP A 160 4.24 -2.73 9.66
N ILE A 161 3.38 -3.51 10.31
CA ILE A 161 2.66 -3.10 11.53
C ILE A 161 3.52 -3.47 12.74
N THR A 162 3.73 -2.50 13.62
CA THR A 162 4.66 -2.62 14.75
C THR A 162 4.01 -2.27 16.08
N THR A 163 4.60 -2.78 17.16
CA THR A 163 4.36 -2.38 18.55
C THR A 163 5.65 -1.85 19.18
N SER A 164 5.52 -1.15 20.30
CA SER A 164 6.64 -0.70 21.11
C SER A 164 7.41 -1.87 21.72
N GLU A 165 8.59 -1.59 22.27
CA GLU A 165 9.36 -2.61 23.02
C GLU A 165 8.56 -3.18 24.20
N ASP A 166 7.69 -2.35 24.80
CA ASP A 166 6.67 -2.79 25.74
C ASP A 166 5.40 -3.21 24.98
N PRO A 167 5.09 -4.53 24.86
CA PRO A 167 3.92 -5.01 24.15
C PRO A 167 2.59 -4.64 24.84
N ASP A 168 2.62 -4.24 26.12
CA ASP A 168 1.41 -3.80 26.85
C ASP A 168 1.05 -2.33 26.57
N ALA A 169 1.96 -1.56 25.96
CA ALA A 169 1.83 -0.10 25.87
C ALA A 169 0.78 0.41 24.86
N LYS A 170 0.00 -0.47 24.21
CA LYS A 170 -1.06 -0.11 23.23
C LYS A 170 -0.62 0.94 22.19
N ASP A 171 0.65 0.92 21.82
CA ASP A 171 1.25 1.85 20.87
C ASP A 171 1.49 1.14 19.54
N VAL A 172 0.45 1.07 18.71
CA VAL A 172 0.50 0.42 17.40
C VAL A 172 0.78 1.45 16.33
N LYS A 173 1.83 1.23 15.54
CA LYS A 173 2.22 2.10 14.42
C LYS A 173 2.61 1.26 13.22
N ALA A 174 2.38 1.77 12.02
CA ALA A 174 2.83 1.13 10.80
C ALA A 174 3.84 1.99 10.04
N PHE A 175 4.78 1.32 9.39
CA PHE A 175 5.84 1.99 8.65
C PHE A 175 5.90 1.47 7.22
N LEU A 176 5.77 2.39 6.26
CA LEU A 176 5.69 2.10 4.84
C LEU A 176 7.03 2.39 4.19
N LYS A 177 7.53 1.47 3.36
CA LYS A 177 8.73 1.67 2.55
C LYS A 177 8.35 2.11 1.14
N ASP A 178 9.05 3.10 0.60
CA ASP A 178 8.88 3.59 -0.78
C ASP A 178 9.48 2.67 -1.85
N ILE A 179 9.07 1.39 -1.86
CA ILE A 179 9.62 0.33 -2.70
C ILE A 179 9.62 0.75 -4.17
N GLY A 180 10.72 0.49 -4.90
CA GLY A 180 10.78 0.65 -6.35
C GLY A 180 10.91 2.08 -6.86
N THR A 181 10.83 3.07 -5.96
CA THR A 181 10.90 4.50 -6.28
C THR A 181 12.05 5.15 -5.52
N SER A 182 12.13 4.93 -4.21
CA SER A 182 13.22 5.41 -3.36
C SER A 182 13.48 4.41 -2.23
N SER A 183 14.02 4.88 -1.10
CA SER A 183 14.11 4.12 0.15
C SER A 183 13.44 4.85 1.31
N ARG A 184 12.61 5.87 1.06
CA ARG A 184 12.01 6.69 2.12
C ARG A 184 11.10 5.86 3.04
N ALA A 185 11.05 6.25 4.32
CA ALA A 185 10.13 5.72 5.31
C ALA A 185 8.90 6.63 5.42
N ASN A 186 7.71 6.06 5.28
CA ASN A 186 6.41 6.73 5.26
C ASN A 186 6.37 7.96 4.31
N PRO A 187 6.79 7.84 3.04
CA PRO A 187 6.58 8.89 2.05
C PRO A 187 5.11 9.33 2.00
N VAL A 188 4.86 10.61 2.25
CA VAL A 188 3.53 11.22 2.30
C VAL A 188 2.82 11.08 0.95
N ASP A 189 3.56 11.18 -0.15
CA ASP A 189 3.05 11.03 -1.52
C ASP A 189 2.56 9.61 -1.82
N ALA A 190 3.30 8.58 -1.38
CA ALA A 190 2.85 7.19 -1.55
C ALA A 190 1.69 6.84 -0.60
N LEU A 191 1.69 7.37 0.63
CA LEU A 191 0.55 7.24 1.53
C LEU A 191 -0.70 7.93 0.98
N TYR A 192 -0.55 9.10 0.38
CA TYR A 192 -1.63 9.84 -0.24
C TYR A 192 -2.24 9.08 -1.41
N ALA A 193 -1.38 8.51 -2.26
CA ALA A 193 -1.80 7.68 -3.36
C ALA A 193 -2.54 6.43 -2.83
N SER A 194 -2.07 5.78 -1.77
CA SER A 194 -2.62 4.51 -1.24
C SER A 194 -3.81 4.63 -0.32
N THR A 195 -4.09 5.84 0.16
CA THR A 195 -5.20 6.12 1.06
C THR A 195 -6.54 5.57 0.57
N PRO A 196 -6.99 5.73 -0.69
CA PRO A 196 -8.24 5.15 -1.16
C PRO A 196 -8.32 3.63 -0.99
N ALA A 197 -7.21 2.92 -1.26
CA ALA A 197 -7.14 1.47 -1.12
C ALA A 197 -7.17 1.05 0.35
N LEU A 198 -6.41 1.73 1.20
CA LEU A 198 -6.37 1.48 2.64
C LEU A 198 -7.71 1.76 3.31
N LEU A 199 -8.39 2.86 2.96
CA LEU A 199 -9.73 3.21 3.46
C LEU A 199 -10.77 2.15 3.07
N TYR A 200 -10.66 1.57 1.87
CA TYR A 200 -11.55 0.49 1.45
C TYR A 200 -11.29 -0.81 2.23
N LEU A 201 -10.02 -1.19 2.40
CA LEU A 201 -9.65 -2.43 3.08
C LEU A 201 -9.95 -2.36 4.59
N ASN A 202 -9.42 -1.34 5.25
CA ASN A 202 -9.58 -1.09 6.67
C ASN A 202 -9.09 0.33 7.01
N PRO A 203 -10.00 1.29 7.27
CA PRO A 203 -9.64 2.67 7.61
C PRO A 203 -8.63 2.80 8.76
N SER A 204 -8.64 1.90 9.75
CA SER A 204 -7.70 1.95 10.88
C SER A 204 -6.23 1.82 10.45
N LEU A 205 -5.94 1.21 9.29
CA LEU A 205 -4.58 1.15 8.73
C LEU A 205 -4.04 2.54 8.40
N VAL A 206 -4.89 3.43 7.88
CA VAL A 206 -4.50 4.82 7.59
C VAL A 206 -4.11 5.54 8.89
N GLY A 207 -4.86 5.32 9.98
CA GLY A 207 -4.58 5.91 11.28
C GLY A 207 -3.19 5.56 11.80
N ILE A 208 -2.84 4.27 11.83
CA ILE A 208 -1.54 3.81 12.33
C ILE A 208 -0.35 4.14 11.40
N LEU A 209 -0.61 4.43 10.11
CA LEU A 209 0.41 4.92 9.16
C LEU A 209 0.64 6.43 9.26
N LEU A 210 -0.41 7.20 9.61
CA LEU A 210 -0.34 8.64 9.83
C LEU A 210 0.24 9.02 11.20
N ASP A 211 -0.06 8.25 12.25
CA ASP A 211 0.36 8.57 13.62
C ASP A 211 1.88 8.79 13.76
N PRO A 212 2.81 7.98 13.20
CA PRO A 212 4.24 8.27 13.32
C PRO A 212 4.66 9.57 12.60
N LEU A 213 4.03 9.92 11.47
CA LEU A 213 4.27 11.19 10.78
C LEU A 213 3.79 12.38 11.62
N LEU A 214 2.59 12.28 12.22
CA LEU A 214 2.00 13.32 13.05
C LEU A 214 2.78 13.49 14.37
N GLU A 215 3.14 12.38 15.03
CA GLU A 215 3.89 12.37 16.28
C GLU A 215 5.27 13.00 16.10
N ALA A 216 6.04 12.55 15.11
CA ALA A 216 7.39 13.06 14.89
C ALA A 216 7.42 14.57 14.55
N GLN A 217 6.37 15.10 13.93
CA GLN A 217 6.25 16.52 13.58
C GLN A 217 5.53 17.37 14.65
N SER A 218 4.94 16.74 15.67
CA SER A 218 4.37 17.43 16.83
C SER A 218 5.41 17.79 17.90
N LEU A 219 6.64 17.28 17.74
CA LEU A 219 7.73 17.48 18.68
C LEU A 219 8.19 18.94 18.69
N SER A 220 8.61 19.43 19.85
CA SER A 220 9.19 20.78 20.00
C SER A 220 10.45 21.01 19.16
N SER A 221 11.12 19.93 18.73
CA SER A 221 12.27 19.96 17.82
C SER A 221 11.88 20.20 16.36
N TYR A 222 10.59 20.22 16.02
CA TYR A 222 10.08 20.51 14.69
C TYR A 222 9.67 21.99 14.57
N PRO A 223 10.49 22.87 13.96
CA PRO A 223 10.25 24.31 13.98
C PRO A 223 9.46 24.82 12.76
N HIS A 224 9.00 23.94 11.87
CA HIS A 224 8.50 24.33 10.54
C HIS A 224 6.98 24.47 10.48
N PRO A 225 6.46 25.44 9.69
CA PRO A 225 5.01 25.66 9.56
C PRO A 225 4.33 24.75 8.54
N TYR A 226 5.05 23.85 7.88
CA TYR A 226 4.56 22.92 6.85
C TYR A 226 4.80 21.47 7.29
N ALA A 227 4.27 20.47 6.59
CA ALA A 227 4.59 19.06 6.81
C ALA A 227 5.81 18.61 5.98
N VAL A 228 6.63 17.70 6.51
CA VAL A 228 7.72 17.04 5.76
C VAL A 228 7.21 15.89 4.89
N PRO A 229 7.94 15.51 3.82
CA PRO A 229 7.50 14.50 2.88
C PRO A 229 7.67 13.05 3.35
N ASP A 230 8.38 12.78 4.45
CA ASP A 230 8.67 11.43 4.95
C ASP A 230 9.25 11.47 6.38
N LEU A 231 9.49 10.29 6.97
CA LEU A 231 10.13 10.07 8.28
C LEU A 231 11.65 9.79 8.20
N GLY A 232 12.22 9.83 7.00
CA GLY A 232 13.62 9.51 6.77
C GLY A 232 13.88 8.98 5.37
N ALA A 233 15.08 9.27 4.84
CA ALA A 233 15.47 8.91 3.48
C ALA A 233 15.75 7.41 3.27
N GLN A 234 15.91 6.63 4.33
CA GLN A 234 16.33 5.22 4.24
C GLN A 234 15.63 4.33 5.27
N TYR A 235 14.62 3.58 4.82
CA TYR A 235 14.02 2.48 5.54
C TYR A 235 15.08 1.41 5.85
N PRO A 236 15.09 0.83 7.07
CA PRO A 236 14.10 0.96 8.13
C PRO A 236 14.49 1.98 9.22
N ILE A 237 15.10 3.11 8.84
CA ILE A 237 15.45 4.19 9.77
C ILE A 237 14.44 5.33 9.59
N ALA A 238 13.52 5.45 10.55
CA ALA A 238 12.48 6.47 10.64
C ALA A 238 12.76 7.45 11.79
N THR A 239 14.03 7.85 11.96
CA THR A 239 14.49 8.66 13.11
C THR A 239 14.74 10.13 12.78
N ARG A 240 14.69 10.51 11.50
CA ARG A 240 15.20 11.82 11.05
C ARG A 240 14.20 12.55 10.17
N ILE A 241 13.73 13.69 10.68
CA ILE A 241 13.05 14.71 9.89
C ILE A 241 14.09 15.75 9.45
N GLU A 242 14.65 15.61 8.24
CA GLU A 242 15.53 16.65 7.68
C GLU A 242 14.71 17.87 7.28
N SER A 243 15.21 19.06 7.60
CA SER A 243 14.33 20.21 7.84
C SER A 243 14.56 21.40 6.90
N GLU A 244 15.69 21.46 6.19
CA GLU A 244 16.00 22.61 5.32
C GLU A 244 15.81 22.30 3.82
N GLU A 245 15.98 21.05 3.38
CA GLU A 245 15.83 20.65 1.96
C GLU A 245 14.35 20.44 1.54
N HIS A 246 13.43 20.31 2.50
CA HIS A 246 12.06 19.87 2.24
C HIS A 246 11.02 20.99 2.08
N ARG A 247 11.39 22.27 2.25
CA ARG A 247 10.45 23.39 2.12
C ARG A 247 9.73 23.40 0.77
N ALA A 248 10.42 23.03 -0.30
CA ALA A 248 9.86 23.00 -1.65
C ALA A 248 8.66 22.03 -1.77
N LEU A 249 8.61 20.97 -0.96
CA LEU A 249 7.51 20.00 -0.90
C LEU A 249 6.46 20.33 0.17
N GLY A 250 6.71 21.35 1.01
CA GLY A 250 5.89 21.64 2.18
C GLY A 250 4.42 21.89 1.86
N LEU A 251 4.10 22.47 0.69
CA LEU A 251 2.71 22.66 0.26
C LEU A 251 2.04 21.32 -0.10
N ASP A 252 2.73 20.48 -0.90
CA ASP A 252 2.24 19.16 -1.31
C ASP A 252 2.00 18.25 -0.09
N SER A 253 3.00 18.17 0.80
CA SER A 253 2.95 17.34 2.00
C SER A 253 1.90 17.82 3.00
N SER A 254 1.82 19.13 3.28
CA SER A 254 0.82 19.69 4.20
C SER A 254 -0.60 19.39 3.75
N ALA A 255 -0.87 19.61 2.46
CA ALA A 255 -2.19 19.34 1.89
C ALA A 255 -2.53 17.84 1.94
N SER A 256 -1.58 16.98 1.60
CA SER A 256 -1.76 15.52 1.67
C SER A 256 -2.09 15.07 3.10
N MET A 257 -1.34 15.53 4.10
CA MET A 257 -1.52 15.15 5.50
C MET A 257 -2.90 15.59 6.03
N LEU A 258 -3.33 16.82 5.75
CA LEU A 258 -4.66 17.31 6.13
C LEU A 258 -5.78 16.47 5.52
N ILE A 259 -5.68 16.20 4.20
CA ILE A 259 -6.68 15.42 3.47
C ILE A 259 -6.75 13.98 4.00
N MET A 260 -5.63 13.28 4.13
CA MET A 260 -5.60 11.89 4.63
C MET A 260 -6.10 11.78 6.06
N THR A 261 -5.71 12.72 6.93
CA THR A 261 -6.11 12.73 8.34
C THR A 261 -7.62 12.94 8.50
N TYR A 262 -8.22 13.83 7.69
CA TYR A 262 -9.67 13.97 7.63
C TYR A 262 -10.36 12.72 7.09
N LEU A 263 -9.91 12.18 5.95
CA LEU A 263 -10.53 11.03 5.31
C LEU A 263 -10.48 9.78 6.19
N HIS A 264 -9.38 9.58 6.92
CA HIS A 264 -9.27 8.58 7.97
C HIS A 264 -10.41 8.73 8.97
N ALA A 265 -10.53 9.88 9.63
CA ALA A 265 -11.56 10.11 10.65
C ALA A 265 -12.98 9.97 10.09
N GLN A 266 -13.23 10.45 8.87
CA GLN A 266 -14.52 10.34 8.20
C GLN A 266 -14.93 8.88 7.97
N LYS A 267 -13.99 8.02 7.57
CA LYS A 267 -14.28 6.62 7.21
C LYS A 267 -14.17 5.65 8.38
N SER A 268 -13.25 5.86 9.32
CA SER A 268 -13.13 5.04 10.53
C SER A 268 -14.18 5.40 11.58
N GLY A 269 -14.67 6.65 11.57
CA GLY A 269 -15.46 7.20 12.66
C GLY A 269 -14.62 7.57 13.90
N GLU A 270 -13.29 7.56 13.80
CA GLU A 270 -12.38 7.86 14.90
C GLU A 270 -11.70 9.23 14.75
N GLY A 271 -12.10 10.20 15.58
CA GLY A 271 -11.54 11.56 15.62
C GLY A 271 -10.26 11.72 16.47
N HIS A 272 -9.67 10.63 16.98
CA HIS A 272 -8.60 10.72 17.99
C HIS A 272 -7.35 11.46 17.47
N LEU A 273 -6.94 11.21 16.22
CA LEU A 273 -5.82 11.93 15.58
C LEU A 273 -6.17 13.40 15.36
N LEU A 274 -7.41 13.71 14.96
CA LEU A 274 -7.87 15.09 14.78
C LEU A 274 -7.71 15.88 16.07
N LYS A 275 -8.18 15.30 17.19
CA LYS A 275 -8.09 15.92 18.52
C LYS A 275 -6.65 16.06 19.00
N LYS A 276 -5.87 14.98 18.92
CA LYS A 276 -4.50 14.92 19.44
C LYS A 276 -3.58 15.91 18.71
N TYR A 277 -3.74 16.05 17.40
CA TYR A 277 -2.84 16.83 16.54
C TYR A 277 -3.47 18.10 15.97
N HIS A 278 -4.61 18.56 16.51
CA HIS A 278 -5.32 19.72 15.96
C HIS A 278 -4.44 20.96 15.76
N GLY A 279 -3.61 21.30 16.75
CA GLY A 279 -2.71 22.46 16.67
C GLY A 279 -1.70 22.37 15.52
N LEU A 280 -1.14 21.18 15.27
CA LEU A 280 -0.22 20.92 14.17
C LEU A 280 -0.94 20.99 12.81
N LEU A 281 -2.11 20.37 12.71
CA LEU A 281 -2.96 20.41 11.51
C LEU A 281 -3.36 21.86 11.18
N LYS A 282 -3.72 22.65 12.19
CA LYS A 282 -4.02 24.07 12.04
C LYS A 282 -2.82 24.85 11.51
N GLN A 283 -1.62 24.62 12.06
CA GLN A 283 -0.40 25.28 11.60
C GLN A 283 -0.15 25.02 10.10
N TRP A 284 -0.31 23.78 9.65
CA TRP A 284 -0.18 23.42 8.25
C TRP A 284 -1.27 24.05 7.38
N ALA A 285 -2.51 24.14 7.88
CA ALA A 285 -3.59 24.79 7.17
C ALA A 285 -3.35 26.30 7.01
N ASP A 286 -2.85 26.97 8.05
CA ASP A 286 -2.48 28.40 7.99
C ASP A 286 -1.38 28.63 6.95
N PHE A 287 -0.36 27.76 6.89
CA PHE A 287 0.65 27.76 5.83
C PHE A 287 0.04 27.60 4.43
N LEU A 288 -0.93 26.70 4.25
CA LEU A 288 -1.61 26.55 2.96
C LEU A 288 -2.43 27.78 2.58
N VAL A 289 -3.09 28.44 3.54
CA VAL A 289 -3.84 29.69 3.30
C VAL A 289 -2.94 30.78 2.70
N GLU A 290 -1.70 30.88 3.14
CA GLU A 290 -0.73 31.86 2.65
C GLU A 290 -0.18 31.53 1.26
N HIS A 291 -0.04 30.25 0.93
CA HIS A 291 0.76 29.80 -0.22
C HIS A 291 -0.02 29.16 -1.37
N ALA A 292 -1.21 28.60 -1.14
CA ALA A 292 -1.94 27.80 -2.14
C ALA A 292 -2.43 28.61 -3.36
N ALA A 293 -2.70 29.91 -3.19
CA ALA A 293 -3.19 30.77 -4.27
C ALA A 293 -2.19 30.89 -5.43
N SER A 294 -0.89 30.86 -5.15
CA SER A 294 0.18 31.09 -6.12
C SER A 294 1.46 30.37 -5.67
N PRO A 295 1.56 29.05 -5.90
CA PRO A 295 2.65 28.23 -5.39
C PRO A 295 3.92 28.40 -6.25
N SER A 296 4.54 29.57 -6.16
CA SER A 296 5.67 29.95 -7.03
C SER A 296 7.03 29.34 -6.63
N GLU A 297 7.15 28.90 -5.38
CA GLU A 297 8.38 28.38 -4.77
C GLU A 297 8.30 26.90 -4.38
N PHE A 298 7.21 26.24 -4.78
CA PHE A 298 6.93 24.84 -4.44
C PHE A 298 7.02 23.94 -5.65
N VAL A 299 7.38 22.68 -5.39
CA VAL A 299 7.47 21.61 -6.38
C VAL A 299 6.43 20.55 -6.05
N THR A 300 5.97 19.83 -7.07
CA THR A 300 5.13 18.65 -6.85
C THR A 300 5.99 17.50 -6.32
N SER A 301 5.40 16.59 -5.56
CA SER A 301 6.00 15.28 -5.22
C SER A 301 6.53 14.51 -6.44
N ASP A 302 5.96 14.74 -7.63
CA ASP A 302 6.40 14.14 -8.90
C ASP A 302 7.64 14.77 -9.55
N GLY A 303 8.20 15.84 -8.96
CA GLY A 303 9.39 16.52 -9.48
C GLY A 303 9.12 17.62 -10.51
N LEU A 304 7.87 18.03 -10.76
CA LEU A 304 7.57 19.24 -11.53
C LEU A 304 7.99 20.48 -10.73
N THR A 305 8.88 21.27 -11.32
CA THR A 305 9.50 22.46 -10.69
C THR A 305 8.94 23.78 -11.20
N GLN A 306 7.94 23.74 -12.09
CA GLN A 306 7.37 24.95 -12.67
C GLN A 306 6.57 25.71 -11.61
N ALA A 307 6.94 26.98 -11.41
CA ALA A 307 6.24 27.89 -10.53
C ALA A 307 4.75 27.99 -10.88
N ASN A 308 3.91 28.12 -9.85
CA ASN A 308 2.46 28.26 -9.99
C ASN A 308 1.82 27.07 -10.71
N ASN A 309 2.25 25.85 -10.39
CA ASN A 309 1.61 24.63 -10.89
C ASN A 309 0.14 24.57 -10.43
N ALA A 310 -0.78 24.44 -11.39
CA ALA A 310 -2.20 24.52 -11.13
C ALA A 310 -2.73 23.29 -10.39
N ASN A 311 -2.20 22.10 -10.66
CA ASN A 311 -2.61 20.87 -9.97
C ASN A 311 -2.14 20.88 -8.51
N LEU A 312 -0.95 21.44 -8.23
CA LEU A 312 -0.44 21.65 -6.87
C LEU A 312 -1.24 22.71 -6.11
N ALA A 313 -1.57 23.83 -6.76
CA ALA A 313 -2.43 24.86 -6.19
C ALA A 313 -3.79 24.29 -5.78
N LEU A 314 -4.42 23.48 -6.65
CA LEU A 314 -5.69 22.81 -6.33
C LEU A 314 -5.55 21.89 -5.11
N LYS A 315 -4.45 21.12 -5.01
CA LYS A 315 -4.17 20.27 -3.84
C LYS A 315 -4.12 21.08 -2.55
N GLY A 316 -3.40 22.22 -2.56
CA GLY A 316 -3.35 23.14 -1.44
C GLY A 316 -4.72 23.66 -1.01
N ILE A 317 -5.55 24.06 -1.97
CA ILE A 317 -6.94 24.53 -1.74
C ILE A 317 -7.79 23.44 -1.09
N LEU A 318 -7.68 22.20 -1.57
CA LEU A 318 -8.36 21.05 -0.97
C LEU A 318 -7.85 20.74 0.44
N GLY A 319 -6.57 20.99 0.73
CA GLY A 319 -6.01 20.92 2.09
C GLY A 319 -6.63 21.96 3.04
N VAL A 320 -6.78 23.21 2.58
CA VAL A 320 -7.51 24.26 3.34
C VAL A 320 -8.96 23.84 3.59
N HIS A 321 -9.63 23.30 2.57
CA HIS A 321 -10.98 22.79 2.73
C HIS A 321 -11.04 21.62 3.74
N ALA A 322 -10.09 20.69 3.67
CA ALA A 322 -10.02 19.58 4.63
C ALA A 322 -9.89 20.08 6.07
N MET A 323 -9.18 21.19 6.34
CA MET A 323 -9.13 21.79 7.67
C MET A 323 -10.51 22.27 8.15
N SER A 324 -11.33 22.84 7.27
CA SER A 324 -12.71 23.20 7.62
C SER A 324 -13.54 21.95 8.01
N LEU A 325 -13.33 20.84 7.32
CA LEU A 325 -14.02 19.58 7.60
C LEU A 325 -13.51 18.91 8.90
N ILE A 326 -12.22 19.04 9.21
CA ILE A 326 -11.62 18.61 10.49
C ILE A 326 -12.26 19.38 11.63
N ASN A 327 -12.34 20.71 11.53
CA ASN A 327 -12.96 21.54 12.56
C ASN A 327 -14.43 21.19 12.75
N GLN A 328 -15.17 21.01 11.65
CA GLN A 328 -16.57 20.58 11.71
C GLN A 328 -16.74 19.21 12.38
N ALA A 329 -15.81 18.26 12.15
CA ALA A 329 -15.84 16.96 12.81
C ALA A 329 -15.64 17.09 14.33
N LEU A 330 -14.70 17.93 14.76
CA LEU A 330 -14.42 18.18 16.18
C LEU A 330 -15.57 18.92 16.89
N GLU A 331 -16.21 19.89 16.22
CA GLU A 331 -17.40 20.58 16.73
C GLU A 331 -18.55 19.60 17.02
N LYS A 332 -18.77 18.63 16.12
CA LYS A 332 -19.78 17.57 16.31
C LYS A 332 -19.48 16.68 17.51
N GLU A 333 -18.22 16.53 17.90
CA GLU A 333 -17.79 15.85 19.11
C GLU A 333 -17.83 16.73 20.37
N GLY A 334 -18.31 17.97 20.26
CA GLY A 334 -18.39 18.92 21.38
C GLY A 334 -17.06 19.59 21.72
N GLN A 335 -16.08 19.55 20.81
CA GLN A 335 -14.83 20.28 20.94
C GLN A 335 -14.95 21.62 20.21
N GLY A 336 -14.64 22.73 20.88
CA GLY A 336 -14.72 24.05 20.25
C GLY A 336 -13.66 24.21 19.16
N SER A 337 -14.07 24.58 17.95
CA SER A 337 -13.18 25.13 16.93
C SER A 337 -13.79 26.43 16.42
N GLU A 338 -13.05 27.53 16.51
CA GLU A 338 -13.58 28.87 16.16
C GLU A 338 -13.39 29.22 14.67
N ASP A 339 -12.65 28.38 13.91
CA ASP A 339 -12.16 28.73 12.57
C ASP A 339 -12.81 27.94 11.41
N THR A 340 -13.87 27.15 11.66
CA THR A 340 -14.54 26.33 10.62
C THR A 340 -14.98 27.16 9.41
N ALA A 341 -15.72 28.24 9.65
CA ALA A 341 -16.20 29.12 8.60
C ALA A 341 -15.04 29.82 7.87
N HIS A 342 -14.00 30.23 8.60
CA HIS A 342 -12.82 30.88 8.03
C HIS A 342 -12.13 30.01 6.98
N TYR A 343 -11.84 28.74 7.28
CA TYR A 343 -11.19 27.84 6.32
C TYR A 343 -12.11 27.48 5.15
N ALA A 344 -13.41 27.29 5.39
CA ALA A 344 -14.38 26.99 4.33
C ALA A 344 -14.48 28.14 3.31
N GLU A 345 -14.72 29.36 3.79
CA GLU A 345 -14.80 30.57 2.95
C GLU A 345 -13.47 30.86 2.25
N THR A 346 -12.34 30.60 2.93
CA THR A 346 -11.01 30.77 2.33
C THR A 346 -10.77 29.77 1.20
N ALA A 347 -11.13 28.50 1.36
CA ALA A 347 -11.00 27.51 0.30
C ALA A 347 -11.84 27.88 -0.94
N GLU A 348 -13.09 28.32 -0.76
CA GLU A 348 -13.95 28.76 -1.87
C GLU A 348 -13.40 30.00 -2.59
N ARG A 349 -12.88 30.98 -1.84
CA ARG A 349 -12.23 32.15 -2.41
C ARG A 349 -10.99 31.77 -3.22
N LEU A 350 -10.10 30.95 -2.64
CA LEU A 350 -8.90 30.47 -3.33
C LEU A 350 -9.26 29.66 -4.58
N TYR A 351 -10.31 28.83 -4.53
CA TYR A 351 -10.82 28.11 -5.69
C TYR A 351 -11.30 29.06 -6.79
N THR A 352 -12.01 30.13 -6.44
CA THR A 352 -12.47 31.13 -7.42
C THR A 352 -11.29 31.79 -8.15
N GLU A 353 -10.22 32.12 -7.42
CA GLU A 353 -8.98 32.65 -7.98
C GLU A 353 -8.23 31.62 -8.84
N TRP A 354 -8.16 30.37 -8.37
CA TRP A 354 -7.58 29.23 -9.08
C TRP A 354 -8.28 29.01 -10.40
N LYS A 355 -9.62 28.88 -10.40
CA LYS A 355 -10.41 28.63 -11.61
C LYS A 355 -10.13 29.66 -12.70
N ARG A 356 -10.06 30.95 -12.36
CA ARG A 356 -9.74 32.04 -13.30
C ARG A 356 -8.34 31.91 -13.92
N SER A 357 -7.39 31.35 -13.17
CA SER A 357 -5.97 31.30 -13.55
C SER A 357 -5.56 29.95 -14.14
N ALA A 358 -6.26 28.88 -13.78
CA ALA A 358 -5.92 27.49 -14.03
C ALA A 358 -6.79 26.83 -15.10
N PHE A 359 -8.09 27.19 -15.17
CA PHE A 359 -9.03 26.53 -16.07
C PHE A 359 -9.29 27.38 -17.31
N ILE A 360 -8.58 27.06 -18.39
CA ILE A 360 -8.57 27.84 -19.63
C ILE A 360 -9.00 26.97 -20.79
N SER A 361 -9.98 27.44 -21.58
CA SER A 361 -10.45 26.75 -22.79
C SER A 361 -10.83 25.28 -22.52
N GLY A 362 -11.52 25.03 -21.41
CA GLY A 362 -12.04 23.71 -21.05
C GLY A 362 -11.01 22.74 -20.47
N ARG A 363 -9.83 23.19 -20.01
CA ARG A 363 -8.85 22.32 -19.36
C ARG A 363 -8.13 23.00 -18.21
N VAL A 364 -7.60 22.21 -17.30
CA VAL A 364 -6.60 22.65 -16.32
C VAL A 364 -5.24 22.76 -17.02
N ILE A 365 -4.67 23.96 -17.03
CA ILE A 365 -3.33 24.22 -17.55
C ILE A 365 -2.26 23.69 -16.58
N SER A 366 -1.01 23.52 -17.03
CA SER A 366 0.07 23.08 -16.13
C SER A 366 0.44 24.15 -15.11
N SER A 367 0.74 25.36 -15.60
CA SER A 367 1.19 26.49 -14.77
C SER A 367 0.47 27.78 -15.15
N TYR A 368 0.24 28.65 -14.17
CA TYR A 368 -0.42 29.93 -14.43
C TYR A 368 0.34 30.78 -15.46
N GLY A 369 -0.41 31.45 -16.32
CA GLY A 369 0.16 32.26 -17.40
C GLY A 369 0.66 31.47 -18.61
N GLN A 370 0.50 30.13 -18.62
CA GLN A 370 0.82 29.27 -19.77
C GLN A 370 -0.47 28.69 -20.38
N PRO A 371 -1.26 29.49 -21.12
CA PRO A 371 -2.59 29.11 -21.59
C PRO A 371 -2.61 27.96 -22.61
N ASP A 372 -1.45 27.61 -23.18
CA ASP A 372 -1.29 26.49 -24.12
C ASP A 372 -0.94 25.17 -23.42
N SER A 373 -0.49 25.23 -22.16
CA SER A 373 -0.11 24.05 -21.37
C SER A 373 -1.33 23.27 -20.86
N TRP A 374 -1.10 22.08 -20.28
CA TRP A 374 -2.13 21.24 -19.67
C TRP A 374 -1.56 20.33 -18.58
N SER A 375 -2.42 19.93 -17.65
CA SER A 375 -2.15 18.92 -16.62
C SER A 375 -3.24 17.85 -16.64
N SER A 376 -2.94 16.61 -16.22
CA SER A 376 -3.95 15.58 -16.00
C SER A 376 -4.92 15.94 -14.86
N ALA A 377 -4.52 16.88 -13.99
CA ALA A 377 -5.27 17.38 -12.86
C ALA A 377 -5.79 16.27 -11.92
N CYS A 378 -4.93 15.31 -11.58
CA CYS A 378 -5.29 14.16 -10.75
C CYS A 378 -5.92 14.53 -9.39
N ASN A 379 -5.62 15.71 -8.84
CA ASN A 379 -6.19 16.17 -7.57
C ASN A 379 -7.69 16.49 -7.65
N LEU A 380 -8.29 16.57 -8.85
CA LEU A 380 -9.76 16.61 -9.00
C LEU A 380 -10.43 15.37 -8.38
N TYR A 381 -9.72 14.25 -8.28
CA TYR A 381 -10.22 13.05 -7.60
C TYR A 381 -10.50 13.32 -6.12
N LEU A 382 -9.64 14.08 -5.45
CA LEU A 382 -9.81 14.40 -4.04
C LEU A 382 -10.89 15.44 -3.81
N ALA A 383 -11.17 16.31 -4.77
CA ALA A 383 -12.35 17.18 -4.71
C ALA A 383 -13.64 16.35 -4.59
N ARG A 384 -13.78 15.28 -5.39
CA ARG A 384 -14.92 14.35 -5.29
C ARG A 384 -14.91 13.58 -3.96
N LEU A 385 -13.74 13.09 -3.53
CA LEU A 385 -13.62 12.28 -2.31
C LEU A 385 -13.92 13.08 -1.03
N LEU A 386 -13.57 14.36 -1.01
CA LEU A 386 -13.86 15.28 0.11
C LEU A 386 -15.30 15.82 0.08
N GLY A 387 -16.02 15.68 -1.03
CA GLY A 387 -17.31 16.34 -1.22
C GLY A 387 -17.17 17.86 -1.36
N ALA A 388 -16.13 18.32 -2.07
CA ALA A 388 -15.87 19.73 -2.32
C ALA A 388 -16.85 20.30 -3.36
N ASP A 389 -18.09 20.60 -2.94
CA ASP A 389 -19.19 21.05 -3.81
C ASP A 389 -18.90 22.35 -4.58
N PHE A 390 -17.90 23.14 -4.14
CA PHE A 390 -17.47 24.34 -4.85
C PHE A 390 -16.72 24.04 -6.16
N VAL A 391 -16.23 22.81 -6.37
CA VAL A 391 -15.61 22.39 -7.64
C VAL A 391 -16.70 21.99 -8.62
N GLU A 392 -17.02 22.85 -9.58
CA GLU A 392 -18.21 22.67 -10.41
C GLU A 392 -18.04 21.59 -11.49
N ASP A 393 -19.14 20.91 -11.86
CA ASP A 393 -19.14 19.80 -12.85
C ASP A 393 -18.51 20.16 -14.20
N GLN A 394 -18.61 21.43 -14.62
CA GLN A 394 -18.00 21.93 -15.85
C GLN A 394 -16.48 21.72 -15.92
N ILE A 395 -15.79 21.69 -14.76
CA ILE A 395 -14.35 21.41 -14.69
C ILE A 395 -14.08 19.97 -15.10
N PHE A 396 -14.88 19.04 -14.58
CA PHE A 396 -14.78 17.61 -14.89
C PHE A 396 -15.12 17.32 -16.35
N ASP A 397 -16.22 17.91 -16.86
CA ASP A 397 -16.64 17.74 -18.24
C ASP A 397 -15.61 18.28 -19.24
N GLY A 398 -15.13 19.51 -19.00
CA GLY A 398 -14.09 20.11 -19.83
C GLY A 398 -12.82 19.28 -19.84
N GLN A 399 -12.34 18.92 -18.64
CA GLN A 399 -11.11 18.13 -18.48
C GLN A 399 -11.22 16.76 -19.16
N THR A 400 -12.37 16.10 -19.05
CA THR A 400 -12.65 14.82 -19.72
C THR A 400 -12.58 14.97 -21.23
N ALA A 401 -13.26 15.97 -21.80
CA ALA A 401 -13.26 16.24 -23.23
C ALA A 401 -11.85 16.57 -23.75
N PHE A 402 -11.11 17.41 -23.03
CA PHE A 402 -9.76 17.80 -23.40
C PHE A 402 -8.80 16.60 -23.39
N LEU A 403 -8.72 15.86 -22.29
CA LEU A 403 -7.81 14.71 -22.17
C LEU A 403 -8.14 13.59 -23.16
N SER A 404 -9.42 13.37 -23.45
CA SER A 404 -9.86 12.45 -24.50
C SER A 404 -9.34 12.85 -25.87
N SER A 405 -9.34 14.16 -26.17
CA SER A 405 -8.80 14.70 -27.42
C SER A 405 -7.27 14.57 -27.49
N GLN A 406 -6.57 14.81 -26.38
CA GLN A 406 -5.11 14.64 -26.31
C GLN A 406 -4.72 13.18 -26.52
N LEU A 407 -5.44 12.26 -25.87
CA LEU A 407 -5.21 10.84 -26.03
C LEU A 407 -5.50 10.35 -27.46
N ALA A 408 -6.47 10.96 -28.16
CA ALA A 408 -6.75 10.63 -29.56
C ALA A 408 -5.73 11.23 -30.55
N ALA A 409 -5.15 12.39 -30.22
CA ALA A 409 -4.21 13.11 -31.08
C ALA A 409 -2.75 12.67 -30.90
N THR A 410 -2.41 12.13 -29.72
CA THR A 410 -1.03 11.78 -29.40
C THR A 410 -0.52 10.61 -30.24
N ARG A 411 0.80 10.61 -30.50
CA ARG A 411 1.53 9.46 -31.08
C ARG A 411 2.13 8.55 -30.01
N ASN A 412 1.89 8.86 -28.74
CA ASN A 412 2.36 8.08 -27.61
C ASN A 412 1.53 6.80 -27.49
N THR A 413 2.11 5.67 -27.86
CA THR A 413 1.42 4.37 -27.89
C THR A 413 1.07 3.83 -26.51
N PHE A 414 1.78 4.27 -25.46
CA PHE A 414 1.68 3.72 -24.11
C PHE A 414 1.11 4.71 -23.09
N GLY A 415 0.34 5.68 -23.56
CA GLY A 415 -0.44 6.57 -22.70
C GLY A 415 -0.11 8.04 -22.84
N LEU A 416 -0.68 8.82 -21.94
CA LEU A 416 -0.50 10.26 -21.88
C LEU A 416 0.37 10.59 -20.66
N GLY A 417 1.33 11.50 -20.82
CA GLY A 417 2.05 12.07 -19.67
C GLY A 417 1.08 12.73 -18.69
N HIS A 418 1.50 12.88 -17.44
CA HIS A 418 0.66 13.49 -16.42
C HIS A 418 0.60 15.04 -16.53
N ASP A 419 1.52 15.65 -17.27
CA ASP A 419 1.59 17.09 -17.48
C ASP A 419 2.30 17.42 -18.80
N SER A 420 1.93 18.53 -19.45
CA SER A 420 2.60 19.02 -20.66
C SER A 420 4.09 19.38 -20.49
N ASN A 421 4.54 19.66 -19.26
CA ASN A 421 5.95 19.85 -18.93
C ASN A 421 6.70 18.52 -18.74
N ASP A 422 5.99 17.39 -18.72
CA ASP A 422 6.55 16.04 -18.66
C ASP A 422 5.70 15.05 -19.49
N GLU A 423 5.48 15.41 -20.76
CA GLU A 423 4.51 14.77 -21.67
C GLU A 423 4.79 13.28 -21.94
N PHE A 424 6.03 12.83 -21.71
CA PHE A 424 6.45 11.46 -21.98
C PHE A 424 6.46 10.57 -20.73
N THR A 425 6.24 11.11 -19.54
CA THR A 425 6.27 10.30 -18.30
C THR A 425 4.86 9.99 -17.84
N VAL A 426 4.46 8.73 -18.07
CA VAL A 426 3.17 8.21 -17.60
C VAL A 426 3.33 7.69 -16.19
N LYS A 427 2.43 8.09 -15.29
CA LYS A 427 2.34 7.61 -13.90
C LYS A 427 0.99 6.94 -13.70
N SER A 428 0.99 5.64 -13.45
CA SER A 428 -0.24 4.84 -13.39
C SER A 428 -1.22 5.31 -12.33
N HIS A 429 -0.77 5.59 -11.10
CA HIS A 429 -1.64 6.00 -9.99
C HIS A 429 -2.34 7.34 -10.29
N TRP A 430 -1.61 8.35 -10.80
CA TRP A 430 -2.22 9.62 -11.24
C TRP A 430 -3.13 9.47 -12.43
N THR A 431 -2.77 8.61 -13.39
CA THR A 431 -3.64 8.31 -14.54
C THR A 431 -4.95 7.68 -14.07
N MET A 432 -4.90 6.82 -13.06
CA MET A 432 -6.10 6.20 -12.48
C MET A 432 -6.93 7.20 -11.67
N PHE A 433 -6.30 8.12 -10.93
CA PHE A 433 -7.01 9.22 -10.25
C PHE A 433 -7.72 10.11 -11.26
N THR A 434 -7.05 10.46 -12.36
CA THR A 434 -7.66 11.21 -13.48
C THR A 434 -8.77 10.42 -14.16
N ALA A 435 -8.59 9.11 -14.42
CA ALA A 435 -9.66 8.28 -14.98
C ALA A 435 -10.87 8.25 -14.06
N ALA A 436 -10.65 8.21 -12.74
CA ALA A 436 -11.71 8.17 -11.74
C ALA A 436 -12.59 9.44 -11.71
N THR A 437 -12.16 10.54 -12.31
CA THR A 437 -12.91 11.80 -12.38
C THR A 437 -13.58 12.04 -13.74
N MET A 438 -13.35 11.17 -14.72
CA MET A 438 -13.89 11.34 -16.06
C MET A 438 -15.41 11.16 -16.08
N THR A 439 -16.09 12.06 -16.78
CA THR A 439 -17.56 12.05 -16.91
C THR A 439 -18.06 11.23 -18.10
N ASP A 440 -17.14 10.76 -18.95
CA ASP A 440 -17.41 9.83 -20.04
C ASP A 440 -16.82 8.44 -19.73
N THR A 441 -17.68 7.42 -19.79
CA THR A 441 -17.31 6.04 -19.41
C THR A 441 -16.31 5.45 -20.40
N ASP A 442 -16.45 5.75 -21.70
CA ASP A 442 -15.54 5.26 -22.73
C ASP A 442 -14.15 5.89 -22.59
N ALA A 443 -14.09 7.21 -22.32
CA ALA A 443 -12.85 7.91 -22.00
C ALA A 443 -12.16 7.29 -20.77
N ARG A 444 -12.89 7.10 -19.67
CA ARG A 444 -12.35 6.44 -18.48
C ARG A 444 -11.77 5.07 -18.83
N ASN A 445 -12.55 4.22 -19.50
CA ASN A 445 -12.14 2.86 -19.82
C ASN A 445 -10.92 2.83 -20.75
N ARG A 446 -10.76 3.81 -21.67
CA ARG A 446 -9.54 3.95 -22.49
C ARG A 446 -8.32 4.25 -21.65
N PHE A 447 -8.41 5.12 -20.65
CA PHE A 447 -7.31 5.40 -19.72
C PHE A 447 -6.95 4.17 -18.89
N VAL A 448 -7.94 3.44 -18.37
CA VAL A 448 -7.73 2.16 -17.68
C VAL A 448 -7.02 1.14 -18.58
N SER A 449 -7.50 0.99 -19.82
CA SER A 449 -6.98 0.02 -20.80
C SER A 449 -5.50 0.28 -21.13
N ILE A 450 -5.08 1.55 -21.18
CA ILE A 450 -3.67 1.90 -21.42
C ILE A 450 -2.78 1.40 -20.30
N ILE A 451 -3.22 1.58 -19.05
CA ILE A 451 -2.48 1.09 -17.89
C ILE A 451 -2.43 -0.43 -17.91
N HIS A 452 -3.56 -1.08 -18.16
CA HIS A 452 -3.65 -2.55 -18.26
C HIS A 452 -2.73 -3.10 -19.35
N ASN A 453 -2.87 -2.61 -20.59
CA ASN A 453 -2.06 -3.05 -21.71
C ASN A 453 -0.57 -2.90 -21.45
N ARG A 454 -0.14 -1.80 -20.81
CA ARG A 454 1.27 -1.64 -20.43
C ARG A 454 1.69 -2.61 -19.34
N THR A 455 0.86 -2.79 -18.31
CA THR A 455 1.12 -3.67 -17.18
C THR A 455 1.32 -5.12 -17.62
N PHE A 456 0.50 -5.60 -18.56
CA PHE A 456 0.50 -6.98 -19.05
C PHE A 456 1.24 -7.19 -20.38
N LEU A 457 2.03 -6.20 -20.81
CA LEU A 457 2.81 -6.31 -22.04
C LEU A 457 3.93 -7.34 -21.90
N GLU A 458 4.00 -8.29 -22.84
CA GLU A 458 4.96 -9.38 -22.85
C GLU A 458 6.42 -8.88 -22.85
N GLY A 459 7.29 -9.56 -22.10
CA GLY A 459 8.72 -9.23 -22.00
C GLY A 459 9.05 -8.04 -21.10
N MET A 460 8.05 -7.41 -20.46
CA MET A 460 8.29 -6.28 -19.58
C MET A 460 8.82 -6.72 -18.21
N THR A 461 9.98 -6.18 -17.84
CA THR A 461 10.55 -6.31 -16.50
C THR A 461 10.98 -4.93 -15.99
N PRO A 462 10.72 -4.61 -14.70
CA PRO A 462 10.06 -5.44 -13.70
C PRO A 462 8.53 -5.38 -13.86
N ALA A 463 7.86 -6.39 -13.31
CA ALA A 463 6.40 -6.42 -13.31
C ALA A 463 5.83 -5.18 -12.59
N PHE A 464 4.74 -4.65 -13.13
CA PHE A 464 3.92 -3.62 -12.48
C PHE A 464 4.63 -2.30 -12.13
N ALA A 465 5.54 -1.83 -12.99
CA ALA A 465 6.14 -0.51 -12.85
C ALA A 465 5.07 0.61 -12.79
N THR A 466 5.18 1.52 -11.82
CA THR A 466 4.23 2.64 -11.71
C THR A 466 4.48 3.75 -12.72
N THR A 467 5.71 3.86 -13.25
CA THR A 467 6.15 4.95 -14.12
C THR A 467 6.89 4.46 -15.37
N TRP A 468 6.50 4.94 -16.55
CA TRP A 468 7.13 4.55 -17.83
C TRP A 468 7.11 5.67 -18.89
N ASP A 469 7.95 5.49 -19.91
CA ASP A 469 7.97 6.36 -21.08
C ASP A 469 6.78 6.06 -22.02
N ALA A 470 6.01 7.08 -22.35
CA ALA A 470 4.77 7.01 -23.11
C ALA A 470 4.95 6.53 -24.57
N ARG A 471 6.17 6.58 -25.12
CA ARG A 471 6.48 6.25 -26.52
C ARG A 471 6.98 4.82 -26.66
N SER A 472 7.80 4.38 -25.72
CA SER A 472 8.56 3.13 -25.78
C SER A 472 8.12 2.08 -24.78
N ALA A 473 7.25 2.44 -23.83
CA ALA A 473 6.90 1.63 -22.68
C ALA A 473 8.08 1.36 -21.72
N SER A 474 9.27 1.94 -21.91
CA SER A 474 10.41 1.65 -21.02
C SER A 474 10.10 2.07 -19.59
N THR A 475 10.31 1.17 -18.62
CA THR A 475 10.15 1.47 -17.20
C THR A 475 11.12 2.57 -16.78
N LEU A 476 10.58 3.66 -16.23
CA LEU A 476 11.35 4.79 -15.70
C LEU A 476 11.48 4.71 -14.17
N GLY A 477 10.50 4.12 -13.49
CA GLY A 477 10.51 3.98 -12.03
C GLY A 477 9.33 3.18 -11.50
N GLY A 478 9.30 2.99 -10.18
CA GLY A 478 8.21 2.33 -9.47
C GLY A 478 8.24 0.82 -9.58
N ARG A 479 9.42 0.20 -9.57
CA ARG A 479 9.61 -1.24 -9.75
C ARG A 479 9.04 -2.01 -8.55
N ALA A 480 7.96 -2.79 -8.74
CA ALA A 480 7.21 -3.37 -7.62
C ALA A 480 6.69 -2.34 -6.58
N SER A 481 6.67 -1.06 -6.96
CA SER A 481 6.23 0.04 -6.10
C SER A 481 4.73 0.00 -5.85
N ILE A 482 4.29 0.68 -4.80
CA ILE A 482 2.89 0.86 -4.43
C ILE A 482 2.16 1.52 -5.60
N PRO A 483 1.34 0.78 -6.36
CA PRO A 483 0.67 1.27 -7.53
C PRO A 483 -0.75 1.55 -7.09
N ASP A 484 -0.97 2.75 -6.61
CA ASP A 484 -2.29 3.11 -6.12
C ASP A 484 -3.23 3.44 -7.27
N LYS A 485 -3.80 2.39 -7.81
CA LYS A 485 -4.81 2.51 -8.85
C LYS A 485 -6.09 2.88 -8.14
N ALA A 486 -6.55 4.12 -8.37
CA ALA A 486 -7.79 4.67 -7.84
C ALA A 486 -8.84 3.58 -7.73
N ILE A 487 -9.24 3.28 -6.50
CA ILE A 487 -10.39 2.46 -6.29
C ILE A 487 -11.61 3.37 -6.43
N GLN A 488 -12.30 3.32 -7.56
CA GLN A 488 -13.61 3.95 -7.75
C GLN A 488 -14.63 3.17 -6.91
N PHE A 489 -14.56 3.30 -5.59
CA PHE A 489 -15.74 3.12 -4.76
C PHE A 489 -16.47 4.44 -4.73
N THR A 490 -17.26 4.69 -5.77
CA THR A 490 -18.39 5.58 -5.61
C THR A 490 -19.27 4.96 -4.53
N SER A 491 -19.13 5.41 -3.28
CA SER A 491 -20.28 5.43 -2.38
C SER A 491 -21.27 6.43 -2.99
N GLY A 492 -21.99 5.99 -4.02
CA GLY A 492 -23.12 6.72 -4.56
C GLY A 492 -24.22 6.79 -3.49
N PRO A 493 -25.05 7.85 -3.50
CA PRO A 493 -26.28 7.85 -2.71
C PRO A 493 -27.16 6.69 -3.21
N GLY A 494 -27.74 5.95 -2.28
CA GLY A 494 -28.40 4.67 -2.52
C GLY A 494 -29.34 4.65 -3.73
N THR A 495 -29.17 3.65 -4.58
CA THR A 495 -30.17 3.22 -5.55
C THR A 495 -31.32 2.57 -4.79
N GLY A 496 -32.41 3.33 -4.62
CA GLY A 496 -33.67 2.81 -4.13
C GLY A 496 -34.18 1.71 -5.05
N ALA A 497 -34.57 0.60 -4.44
CA ALA A 497 -35.26 -0.50 -5.09
C ALA A 497 -36.51 0.00 -5.82
N GLY A 498 -36.61 -0.33 -7.11
CA GLY A 498 -37.80 -0.08 -7.90
C GLY A 498 -39.00 -0.82 -7.32
N THR A 499 -40.08 -0.08 -7.07
CA THR A 499 -41.42 -0.64 -6.91
C THR A 499 -42.35 -0.03 -7.95
N GLY A 500 -43.24 -0.88 -8.45
CA GLY A 500 -43.98 -0.78 -9.71
C GLY A 500 -44.72 0.54 -9.97
N GLY A 501 -44.77 0.87 -11.26
CA GLY A 501 -45.54 1.98 -11.79
C GLY A 501 -47.05 1.81 -11.66
N GLY A 502 -47.71 2.94 -11.41
CA GLY A 502 -49.15 3.14 -11.54
C GLY A 502 -49.41 4.57 -11.99
N SER A 503 -50.08 4.71 -13.13
CA SER A 503 -50.33 5.95 -13.88
C SER A 503 -51.32 6.90 -13.19
N GLY A 504 -51.16 8.21 -13.40
CA GLY A 504 -52.16 9.24 -13.05
C GLY A 504 -51.71 10.67 -13.41
N ASP A 505 -52.56 11.37 -14.14
CA ASP A 505 -52.36 12.62 -14.90
C ASP A 505 -52.57 13.92 -14.07
N GLY A 506 -52.02 15.05 -14.56
CA GLY A 506 -52.56 16.41 -14.34
C GLY A 506 -51.86 17.44 -13.42
N GLY A 507 -51.19 18.44 -14.03
CA GLY A 507 -51.48 19.89 -13.81
C GLY A 507 -50.79 20.72 -12.70
N SER A 508 -49.88 21.62 -13.13
CA SER A 508 -49.61 23.02 -12.71
C SER A 508 -49.19 23.41 -11.26
N GLY A 509 -47.93 23.87 -11.13
CA GLY A 509 -47.52 25.14 -10.49
C GLY A 509 -47.50 25.30 -8.96
N SER A 510 -46.30 25.32 -8.35
CA SER A 510 -45.79 26.37 -7.41
C SER A 510 -44.57 25.90 -6.58
N ASN A 511 -43.71 26.85 -6.21
CA ASN A 511 -42.51 26.74 -5.37
C ASN A 511 -42.73 26.02 -4.03
N SER A 512 -41.79 25.16 -3.62
CA SER A 512 -41.35 25.07 -2.20
C SER A 512 -40.12 24.15 -1.99
N SER A 513 -39.11 24.73 -1.34
CA SER A 513 -38.19 24.15 -0.34
C SER A 513 -37.72 22.69 -0.48
N GLY A 514 -36.42 22.53 -0.75
CA GLY A 514 -35.70 21.26 -0.64
C GLY A 514 -35.82 20.63 0.75
N SER A 515 -36.23 19.37 0.78
CA SER A 515 -36.29 18.55 1.98
C SER A 515 -34.87 18.15 2.41
N LYS A 516 -34.43 18.69 3.56
CA LYS A 516 -33.24 18.22 4.26
C LYS A 516 -33.43 16.76 4.70
N VAL A 517 -32.54 15.89 4.28
CA VAL A 517 -32.45 14.53 4.81
C VAL A 517 -31.92 14.64 6.24
N ASN A 518 -32.72 14.26 7.23
CA ASN A 518 -32.32 14.27 8.64
C ASN A 518 -31.35 13.10 8.91
N LEU A 519 -30.05 13.38 8.80
CA LEU A 519 -28.95 12.45 9.10
C LEU A 519 -29.00 11.88 10.53
N GLY A 520 -29.73 12.55 11.44
CA GLY A 520 -29.97 12.07 12.81
C GLY A 520 -30.70 10.73 12.92
N ALA A 521 -31.49 10.32 11.91
CA ALA A 521 -32.17 9.03 11.91
C ALA A 521 -31.22 7.85 11.58
N ILE A 522 -30.15 8.12 10.85
CA ILE A 522 -29.15 7.10 10.44
C ILE A 522 -28.13 6.90 11.57
N VAL A 523 -27.71 7.97 12.24
CA VAL A 523 -26.81 7.90 13.41
C VAL A 523 -27.52 7.33 14.64
N GLY A 524 -28.82 7.60 14.83
CA GLY A 524 -29.62 7.02 15.91
C GLY A 524 -29.79 5.49 15.81
N GLY A 525 -29.84 4.94 14.59
CA GLY A 525 -29.96 3.50 14.34
C GLY A 525 -28.69 2.71 14.67
N ALA A 526 -27.52 3.24 14.33
CA ALA A 526 -26.24 2.58 14.59
C ALA A 526 -25.87 2.57 16.09
N VAL A 527 -26.10 3.68 16.80
CA VAL A 527 -25.85 3.78 18.24
C VAL A 527 -26.87 2.97 19.05
N GLY A 528 -28.14 2.95 18.62
CA GLY A 528 -29.17 2.10 19.23
C GLY A 528 -28.93 0.61 19.04
N GLY A 529 -28.43 0.20 17.87
CA GLY A 529 -28.07 -1.19 17.57
C GLY A 529 -26.90 -1.70 18.40
N LEU A 530 -25.84 -0.90 18.56
CA LEU A 530 -24.68 -1.24 19.39
C LEU A 530 -25.03 -1.33 20.89
N ALA A 531 -25.90 -0.45 21.38
CA ALA A 531 -26.39 -0.54 22.76
C ALA A 531 -27.24 -1.81 22.99
N ALA A 532 -28.11 -2.16 22.05
CA ALA A 532 -28.91 -3.39 22.14
C ALA A 532 -28.02 -4.65 22.11
N LEU A 533 -26.99 -4.68 21.26
CA LEU A 533 -26.00 -5.75 21.21
C LEU A 533 -25.22 -5.88 22.53
N ALA A 534 -24.77 -4.76 23.10
CA ALA A 534 -24.11 -4.76 24.40
C ALA A 534 -25.01 -5.29 25.53
N PHE A 535 -26.30 -4.90 25.56
CA PHE A 535 -27.26 -5.43 26.52
C PHE A 535 -27.55 -6.92 26.34
N THR A 536 -27.62 -7.41 25.10
CA THR A 536 -27.80 -8.85 24.84
C THR A 536 -26.58 -9.68 25.27
N ILE A 537 -25.36 -9.20 25.02
CA ILE A 537 -24.13 -9.86 25.46
C ILE A 537 -24.06 -9.88 27.00
N LEU A 538 -24.38 -8.77 27.68
CA LEU A 538 -24.43 -8.73 29.14
C LEU A 538 -25.51 -9.66 29.72
N ALA A 539 -26.67 -9.77 29.07
CA ALA A 539 -27.72 -10.71 29.46
C ALA A 539 -27.29 -12.17 29.29
N ILE A 540 -26.57 -12.50 28.20
CA ILE A 540 -26.01 -13.83 27.96
C ILE A 540 -24.96 -14.17 29.03
N ILE A 541 -24.02 -13.26 29.32
CA ILE A 541 -23.02 -13.45 30.38
C ILE A 541 -23.70 -13.65 31.75
N PHE A 542 -24.73 -12.85 32.05
CA PHE A 542 -25.50 -13.00 33.29
C PHE A 542 -26.20 -14.36 33.38
N PHE A 543 -26.81 -14.85 32.30
CA PHE A 543 -27.45 -16.17 32.27
C PHE A 543 -26.43 -17.32 32.37
N ILE A 544 -25.26 -17.20 31.74
CA ILE A 544 -24.18 -18.19 31.86
C ILE A 544 -23.66 -18.24 33.31
N ARG A 545 -23.45 -17.08 33.96
CA ARG A 545 -23.05 -17.03 35.38
C ARG A 545 -24.11 -17.64 36.29
N LYS A 546 -25.40 -17.33 36.05
CA LYS A 546 -26.52 -17.90 36.82
C LYS A 546 -26.67 -19.41 36.64
N ARG A 547 -26.32 -19.94 35.46
CA ARG A 547 -26.35 -21.39 35.17
C ARG A 547 -25.20 -22.13 35.85
N LYS A 548 -24.01 -21.52 35.95
CA LYS A 548 -22.88 -22.07 36.71
C LYS A 548 -23.16 -22.14 38.22
N THR A 549 -23.85 -21.15 38.79
CA THR A 549 -24.24 -21.17 40.23
C THR A 549 -25.29 -22.25 40.55
N LYS A 550 -26.12 -22.65 39.58
CA LYS A 550 -27.07 -23.76 39.73
C LYS A 550 -26.45 -25.15 39.57
N GLN A 551 -25.28 -25.26 38.92
CA GLN A 551 -24.56 -26.53 38.83
C GLN A 551 -23.71 -26.81 40.07
N THR A 552 -23.26 -25.78 40.79
CA THR A 552 -22.54 -25.94 42.06
C THR A 552 -23.43 -26.36 43.23
N SER A 553 -24.76 -26.36 43.06
CA SER A 553 -25.75 -26.74 44.09
C SER A 553 -26.29 -28.17 43.93
N LEU A 554 -25.81 -28.94 42.95
CA LEU A 554 -26.21 -30.34 42.71
C LEU A 554 -25.09 -31.37 43.01
N GLU A 555 -23.92 -30.93 43.45
CA GLU A 555 -22.80 -31.81 43.84
C GLU A 555 -22.61 -31.97 45.35
N GLU A 556 -23.61 -31.61 46.16
CA GLU A 556 -23.58 -31.84 47.60
C GLU A 556 -24.63 -32.87 48.02
N SER A 557 -24.34 -34.15 47.76
CA SER A 557 -24.99 -35.26 48.47
C SER A 557 -24.11 -36.53 48.62
N LYS A 558 -23.59 -36.70 49.85
CA LYS A 558 -23.29 -37.96 50.59
C LYS A 558 -21.90 -38.67 50.45
N PRO A 559 -21.43 -39.46 51.45
CA PRO A 559 -20.57 -38.96 52.55
C PRO A 559 -19.32 -39.82 52.96
N SER A 560 -18.49 -39.22 53.83
CA SER A 560 -17.67 -39.76 54.97
C SER A 560 -16.43 -40.66 54.78
N GLY A 561 -15.32 -40.22 55.41
CA GLY A 561 -14.19 -41.05 55.87
C GLY A 561 -13.05 -40.25 56.55
N HIS A 562 -12.97 -40.29 57.89
CA HIS A 562 -12.06 -39.53 58.78
C HIS A 562 -10.58 -39.99 58.79
N THR A 563 -9.64 -39.07 59.07
CA THR A 563 -8.87 -38.97 60.34
C THR A 563 -7.88 -37.78 60.30
N GLY A 564 -7.74 -37.07 61.41
CA GLY A 564 -6.87 -35.89 61.54
C GLY A 564 -5.90 -36.01 62.72
N VAL A 565 -4.92 -35.11 62.80
CA VAL A 565 -4.15 -34.77 64.02
C VAL A 565 -3.72 -33.29 63.99
N THR A 566 -3.70 -32.68 65.18
CA THR A 566 -3.69 -31.28 65.62
C THR A 566 -2.30 -30.61 65.85
N THR A 567 -2.31 -29.27 65.88
CA THR A 567 -1.26 -28.21 66.12
C THR A 567 -0.70 -28.08 67.56
N PRO A 568 0.38 -27.27 67.86
CA PRO A 568 0.26 -25.83 68.30
C PRO A 568 1.49 -24.85 68.00
N PRO A 569 1.44 -23.53 68.38
CA PRO A 569 2.30 -22.39 67.90
C PRO A 569 3.19 -21.66 69.00
N PRO A 570 3.50 -20.31 68.99
CA PRO A 570 4.54 -19.51 68.26
C PRO A 570 5.44 -18.58 69.15
N VAL A 571 6.52 -17.91 68.63
CA VAL A 571 7.23 -16.77 69.31
C VAL A 571 7.98 -15.78 68.34
N GLN A 572 7.88 -14.45 68.56
CA GLN A 572 8.67 -13.29 68.04
C GLN A 572 9.83 -12.89 69.02
N PRO A 573 10.83 -12.05 68.63
CA PRO A 573 10.85 -10.60 69.02
C PRO A 573 11.67 -9.70 68.02
N ALA A 574 11.91 -8.39 68.11
CA ALA A 574 11.32 -7.16 68.69
C ALA A 574 12.14 -5.96 68.11
N ALA A 575 11.62 -4.73 68.22
CA ALA A 575 12.09 -3.47 67.63
C ALA A 575 13.03 -2.63 68.52
N THR A 576 13.77 -1.66 67.94
CA THR A 576 13.99 -0.32 68.55
C THR A 576 14.31 0.80 67.54
N THR A 577 13.70 1.95 67.80
CA THR A 577 13.67 3.27 67.14
C THR A 577 14.86 4.18 67.51
N GLN A 578 15.23 5.17 66.69
CA GLN A 578 15.31 6.60 67.11
C GLN A 578 15.59 7.60 65.95
N GLU A 579 14.94 8.77 66.09
CA GLU A 579 14.89 10.00 65.27
C GLU A 579 16.17 10.88 65.32
N SER A 580 16.41 11.67 64.27
CA SER A 580 16.61 13.15 64.33
C SER A 580 16.95 13.79 62.95
N THR A 581 16.25 14.86 62.61
CA THR A 581 16.48 15.87 61.53
C THR A 581 17.39 17.03 62.02
N PRO A 582 17.65 18.13 61.27
CA PRO A 582 18.07 18.35 59.86
C PRO A 582 19.30 19.32 59.75
N GLY A 583 19.88 19.52 58.56
CA GLY A 583 20.92 20.56 58.36
C GLY A 583 21.33 20.84 56.91
N THR A 584 20.97 22.03 56.43
CA THR A 584 21.35 22.73 55.19
C THR A 584 22.87 22.98 55.05
N VAL A 585 23.40 23.15 53.83
CA VAL A 585 24.32 24.24 53.37
C VAL A 585 24.96 23.94 51.99
N SER A 586 24.60 24.80 51.02
CA SER A 586 25.40 25.44 49.95
C SER A 586 26.11 24.67 48.82
N SER A 587 25.78 25.09 47.59
CA SER A 587 26.57 25.03 46.35
C SER A 587 27.89 25.85 46.44
N PRO A 588 28.85 25.66 45.50
CA PRO A 588 28.87 26.53 44.31
C PRO A 588 29.34 25.88 42.99
N LEU A 589 28.99 26.55 41.89
CA LEU A 589 29.51 26.37 40.52
C LEU A 589 31.05 26.56 40.44
N SER A 590 31.71 25.86 39.52
CA SER A 590 32.56 26.50 38.49
C SER A 590 32.95 25.56 37.34
N ASN A 591 33.00 26.16 36.14
CA ASN A 591 33.44 25.67 34.83
C ASN A 591 34.74 24.86 34.82
N GLN A 592 34.81 23.89 33.90
CA GLN A 592 35.95 23.67 32.98
C GLN A 592 35.63 22.63 31.89
N SER A 593 35.62 23.06 30.62
CA SER A 593 36.11 22.25 29.48
C SER A 593 37.65 22.40 29.45
N PRO A 594 38.49 21.47 28.91
CA PRO A 594 38.32 20.79 27.61
C PRO A 594 38.90 19.34 27.49
N ALA A 595 38.68 18.67 26.35
CA ALA A 595 39.71 18.05 25.48
C ALA A 595 39.21 16.84 24.67
N SER A 596 39.55 16.88 23.38
CA SER A 596 39.35 15.87 22.34
C SER A 596 39.94 14.50 22.69
N GLN A 597 39.25 13.43 22.32
CA GLN A 597 39.86 12.12 22.11
C GLN A 597 39.65 11.64 20.69
N VAL A 598 40.78 11.43 20.02
CA VAL A 598 40.96 10.78 18.72
C VAL A 598 40.66 9.29 18.89
N PHE A 599 39.69 8.77 18.15
CA PHE A 599 39.43 7.32 18.11
C PHE A 599 40.23 6.69 16.96
N VAL A 600 41.15 5.80 17.30
CA VAL A 600 41.97 5.02 16.36
C VAL A 600 41.15 3.83 15.86
N LYS A 601 41.07 3.70 14.53
CA LYS A 601 40.36 2.62 13.81
C LYS A 601 41.10 1.28 13.96
N PRO A 602 40.45 0.15 14.28
CA PRO A 602 41.06 -1.18 14.21
C PRO A 602 41.23 -1.67 12.75
N PRO A 603 42.21 -2.53 12.44
CA PRO A 603 42.49 -2.98 11.08
C PRO A 603 41.46 -3.99 10.56
N LEU A 604 41.10 -3.85 9.28
CA LEU A 604 40.26 -4.77 8.50
C LEU A 604 40.93 -6.14 8.30
N PRO A 605 40.17 -7.26 8.27
CA PRO A 605 40.65 -8.53 7.75
C PRO A 605 40.74 -8.49 6.20
N PRO A 606 41.63 -9.30 5.58
CA PRO A 606 41.94 -9.21 4.16
C PRO A 606 40.79 -9.71 3.27
N SER A 607 40.58 -8.96 2.18
CA SER A 607 39.63 -9.25 1.11
C SER A 607 39.87 -10.63 0.48
N ALA A 608 38.84 -11.47 0.45
CA ALA A 608 38.82 -12.64 -0.42
C ALA A 608 38.54 -12.17 -1.85
N SER A 609 39.54 -12.31 -2.71
CA SER A 609 39.43 -12.10 -4.15
C SER A 609 38.50 -13.15 -4.77
N LEU A 610 37.44 -12.70 -5.45
CA LEU A 610 36.61 -13.55 -6.29
C LEU A 610 37.43 -14.04 -7.49
N LEU A 611 37.79 -15.32 -7.45
CA LEU A 611 38.28 -16.09 -8.59
C LEU A 611 37.12 -16.27 -9.58
N THR A 612 37.16 -15.55 -10.69
CA THR A 612 36.41 -15.88 -11.89
C THR A 612 36.91 -17.21 -12.44
N THR A 613 36.08 -18.25 -12.35
CA THR A 613 36.27 -19.49 -13.11
C THR A 613 35.19 -19.59 -14.17
N SER A 614 35.61 -19.30 -15.41
CA SER A 614 34.90 -19.61 -16.63
C SER A 614 35.38 -20.97 -17.13
N GLY A 615 34.46 -21.84 -17.52
CA GLY A 615 34.71 -23.04 -18.31
C GLY A 615 33.50 -23.98 -18.28
N ALA A 616 33.08 -24.64 -19.33
CA ALA A 616 33.35 -24.56 -20.77
C ALA A 616 32.23 -25.38 -21.45
N ALA A 617 31.64 -24.88 -22.52
CA ALA A 617 30.77 -25.67 -23.41
C ALA A 617 31.62 -26.26 -24.56
N PRO A 618 31.30 -27.47 -25.08
CA PRO A 618 32.15 -28.15 -26.05
C PRO A 618 32.01 -27.58 -27.47
N SER A 619 33.10 -27.73 -28.20
CA SER A 619 33.48 -27.08 -29.45
C SER A 619 33.05 -27.82 -30.72
N SER A 620 32.89 -27.05 -31.82
CA SER A 620 33.28 -27.44 -33.19
C SER A 620 33.42 -26.19 -34.10
N PRO A 621 34.24 -26.25 -35.18
CA PRO A 621 35.15 -25.15 -35.53
C PRO A 621 34.75 -24.32 -36.76
N ALA A 622 35.26 -23.08 -36.84
CA ALA A 622 35.32 -22.26 -38.06
C ALA A 622 36.73 -21.63 -38.22
N PRO A 623 37.20 -21.37 -39.46
CA PRO A 623 38.62 -21.21 -39.80
C PRO A 623 39.16 -19.76 -39.63
N PRO A 624 40.49 -19.55 -39.70
CA PRO A 624 41.14 -18.36 -39.14
C PRO A 624 41.31 -17.22 -40.15
N SER A 625 41.32 -15.99 -39.64
CA SER A 625 41.98 -14.86 -40.31
C SER A 625 42.74 -14.00 -39.29
N GLU A 626 44.00 -13.77 -39.63
CA GLU A 626 45.07 -13.11 -38.91
C GLU A 626 44.83 -11.61 -38.65
N GLY A 627 45.58 -11.04 -37.70
CA GLY A 627 46.33 -9.82 -38.01
C GLY A 627 45.98 -8.52 -37.27
N ALA A 628 46.48 -8.44 -36.03
CA ALA A 628 47.32 -7.34 -35.53
C ALA A 628 46.77 -5.93 -35.21
N ALA A 629 47.18 -5.52 -33.99
CA ALA A 629 47.77 -4.23 -33.59
C ALA A 629 46.88 -3.18 -32.88
N SER A 630 47.19 -3.03 -31.59
CA SER A 630 46.91 -1.94 -30.66
C SER A 630 47.26 -0.54 -31.20
N ILE A 631 46.69 0.51 -30.59
CA ILE A 631 47.42 1.55 -29.82
C ILE A 631 46.40 2.41 -29.01
N LEU A 632 46.92 2.89 -27.89
CA LEU A 632 46.33 3.57 -26.74
C LEU A 632 45.73 4.98 -26.96
N ALA A 633 44.96 5.36 -25.93
CA ALA A 633 44.88 6.65 -25.23
C ALA A 633 43.74 7.63 -25.59
N ALA A 634 42.84 7.78 -24.61
CA ALA A 634 42.39 9.00 -23.90
C ALA A 634 42.68 10.36 -24.61
N SER A 635 41.80 11.36 -24.64
CA SER A 635 40.88 11.86 -23.61
C SER A 635 40.09 13.06 -24.16
N THR A 636 39.08 13.47 -23.38
CA THR A 636 38.49 14.82 -23.29
C THR A 636 37.53 15.34 -24.36
N ALA A 637 36.41 15.82 -23.81
CA ALA A 637 35.31 16.53 -24.42
C ALA A 637 35.69 17.92 -24.92
N SER A 638 35.00 18.40 -25.95
CA SER A 638 34.34 19.71 -25.89
C SER A 638 33.30 19.86 -27.01
N SER A 639 32.14 20.38 -26.61
CA SER A 639 31.31 21.40 -27.28
C SER A 639 31.42 21.62 -28.79
N GLY A 640 30.25 21.84 -29.41
CA GLY A 640 30.17 22.86 -30.44
C GLY A 640 29.17 22.57 -31.54
N ALA A 641 27.95 23.08 -31.31
CA ALA A 641 26.92 23.38 -32.29
C ALA A 641 27.43 23.71 -33.71
N GLY A 642 26.64 23.34 -34.72
CA GLY A 642 26.63 24.14 -35.93
C GLY A 642 26.17 23.46 -37.22
N ARG A 643 24.86 23.47 -37.40
CA ARG A 643 24.21 23.90 -38.65
C ARG A 643 24.42 23.08 -39.95
N ARG A 644 23.25 22.55 -40.34
CA ARG A 644 22.50 22.82 -41.58
C ARG A 644 22.94 22.16 -42.88
N SER A 645 21.90 21.56 -43.45
CA SER A 645 21.50 21.58 -44.87
C SER A 645 22.33 20.66 -45.76
N SER A 646 21.76 19.89 -46.68
CA SER A 646 20.40 19.73 -47.18
C SER A 646 20.52 18.82 -48.41
N ILE A 647 19.46 18.05 -48.74
CA ILE A 647 19.00 17.78 -50.12
C ILE A 647 20.01 16.98 -51.01
N SER A 648 19.67 15.96 -51.79
CA SER A 648 18.46 15.20 -52.09
C SER A 648 18.87 14.06 -53.03
N LYS A 649 18.09 12.98 -53.03
CA LYS A 649 17.59 12.22 -54.20
C LYS A 649 18.55 11.95 -55.37
N SER A 650 18.66 10.67 -55.73
CA SER A 650 17.97 10.08 -56.90
C SER A 650 18.80 8.97 -57.55
N GLY A 651 18.13 7.88 -57.95
CA GLY A 651 18.44 7.23 -59.23
C GLY A 651 19.05 5.83 -59.17
N SER A 652 18.17 4.82 -59.21
CA SER A 652 18.41 3.57 -59.97
C SER A 652 18.46 3.90 -61.49
N PRO A 653 19.00 3.07 -62.42
CA PRO A 653 18.47 1.72 -62.69
C PRO A 653 19.42 0.63 -63.29
N LEU A 654 18.97 -0.63 -63.15
CA LEU A 654 18.94 -1.78 -64.08
C LEU A 654 20.18 -2.31 -64.86
N LEU A 655 20.45 -3.61 -64.68
CA LEU A 655 20.76 -4.71 -65.64
C LEU A 655 21.35 -5.88 -64.80
N GLY A 656 20.99 -7.17 -64.85
CA GLY A 656 20.31 -8.03 -65.81
C GLY A 656 21.15 -9.32 -65.94
N GLY A 657 20.67 -10.49 -65.46
CA GLY A 657 21.41 -11.75 -65.58
C GLY A 657 20.75 -12.99 -64.92
N GLN A 658 20.09 -13.80 -65.75
CA GLN A 658 19.55 -15.18 -65.59
C GLN A 658 20.61 -16.21 -65.12
N SER A 659 20.38 -17.43 -64.60
CA SER A 659 19.25 -18.32 -64.26
C SER A 659 19.83 -19.60 -63.60
N ARG A 660 19.19 -20.21 -62.58
CA ARG A 660 19.04 -21.69 -62.42
C ARG A 660 18.10 -22.09 -61.26
N GLN A 661 17.08 -22.89 -61.58
CA GLN A 661 16.20 -23.69 -60.68
C GLN A 661 17.05 -24.74 -59.91
N GLN A 662 16.81 -25.24 -58.69
CA GLN A 662 15.66 -25.76 -57.90
C GLN A 662 16.25 -26.17 -56.49
N PRO A 663 15.54 -26.72 -55.46
CA PRO A 663 14.15 -26.63 -54.99
C PRO A 663 14.05 -26.13 -53.51
N GLU A 664 12.82 -26.05 -52.99
CA GLU A 664 12.43 -25.68 -51.63
C GLU A 664 13.12 -26.45 -50.49
N ARG A 665 13.36 -25.74 -49.38
CA ARG A 665 13.44 -26.32 -48.03
C ARG A 665 12.82 -25.33 -47.05
N GLU A 666 11.60 -25.63 -46.64
CA GLU A 666 10.90 -25.00 -45.52
C GLU A 666 11.76 -25.05 -44.24
N ARG A 667 11.69 -23.98 -43.45
CA ARG A 667 12.21 -23.89 -42.06
C ARG A 667 11.00 -23.64 -41.13
N PRO A 668 11.09 -24.04 -39.86
CA PRO A 668 9.95 -24.46 -39.06
C PRO A 668 9.15 -23.27 -38.54
N LEU A 669 7.84 -23.26 -38.82
CA LEU A 669 6.83 -22.40 -38.20
C LEU A 669 5.91 -23.18 -37.23
N SER A 670 6.08 -24.51 -37.12
CA SER A 670 5.10 -25.36 -36.43
C SER A 670 5.13 -25.26 -34.90
N GLU A 671 6.31 -25.09 -34.28
CA GLU A 671 6.42 -25.22 -32.82
C GLU A 671 5.76 -24.06 -32.05
N ALA A 672 5.78 -22.85 -32.61
CA ALA A 672 5.11 -21.69 -31.99
C ALA A 672 3.60 -21.67 -32.22
N GLU A 673 3.12 -22.27 -33.33
CA GLU A 673 1.70 -22.42 -33.61
C GLU A 673 1.09 -23.58 -32.80
N ASP A 674 1.85 -24.67 -32.63
CA ASP A 674 1.48 -25.82 -31.79
C ASP A 674 1.38 -25.41 -30.31
N LEU A 675 2.35 -24.64 -29.79
CA LEU A 675 2.29 -24.10 -28.43
C LEU A 675 1.11 -23.13 -28.22
N ARG A 676 0.77 -22.32 -29.23
CA ARG A 676 -0.41 -21.44 -29.16
C ARG A 676 -1.71 -22.23 -29.18
N ALA A 677 -1.79 -23.30 -29.96
CA ALA A 677 -2.94 -24.19 -29.99
C ALA A 677 -3.12 -24.94 -28.66
N GLU A 678 -2.02 -25.38 -28.05
CA GLU A 678 -2.02 -26.09 -26.76
C GLU A 678 -2.45 -25.16 -25.61
N VAL A 679 -1.95 -23.92 -25.57
CA VAL A 679 -2.37 -22.93 -24.57
C VAL A 679 -3.85 -22.56 -24.71
N LEU A 680 -4.36 -22.44 -25.94
CA LEU A 680 -5.79 -22.19 -26.18
C LEU A 680 -6.67 -23.39 -25.80
N ALA A 681 -6.19 -24.62 -26.02
CA ALA A 681 -6.86 -25.83 -25.59
C ALA A 681 -6.96 -25.92 -24.06
N LEU A 682 -5.85 -25.66 -23.36
CA LEU A 682 -5.80 -25.63 -21.89
C LEU A 682 -6.70 -24.53 -21.29
N ARG A 683 -6.77 -23.37 -21.94
CA ARG A 683 -7.65 -22.27 -21.50
C ARG A 683 -9.13 -22.65 -21.61
N ARG A 684 -9.52 -23.32 -22.70
CA ARG A 684 -10.88 -23.81 -22.91
C ARG A 684 -11.23 -24.93 -21.92
N GLU A 685 -10.28 -25.81 -21.62
CA GLU A 685 -10.46 -26.89 -20.64
C GLU A 685 -10.63 -26.35 -19.21
N MET A 686 -9.88 -25.31 -18.84
CA MET A 686 -10.07 -24.60 -17.56
C MET A 686 -11.42 -23.89 -17.46
N GLU A 687 -11.91 -23.30 -18.55
CA GLU A 687 -13.25 -22.69 -18.59
C GLU A 687 -14.36 -23.75 -18.47
N GLU A 688 -14.21 -24.91 -19.12
CA GLU A 688 -15.14 -26.02 -18.96
C GLU A 688 -15.11 -26.59 -17.54
N MET A 689 -13.95 -26.72 -16.91
CA MET A 689 -13.84 -27.14 -15.51
C MET A 689 -14.55 -26.16 -14.58
N ARG A 690 -14.36 -24.85 -14.76
CA ARG A 690 -15.06 -23.82 -13.98
C ARG A 690 -16.57 -23.87 -14.18
N ALA A 691 -17.04 -24.09 -15.40
CA ALA A 691 -18.47 -24.23 -15.70
C ALA A 691 -19.08 -25.49 -15.07
N ARG A 692 -18.34 -26.61 -15.04
CA ARG A 692 -18.77 -27.86 -14.37
C ARG A 692 -18.85 -27.68 -12.85
N THR A 693 -17.90 -26.98 -12.24
CA THR A 693 -17.93 -26.68 -10.80
C THR A 693 -19.12 -25.79 -10.45
N ALA A 694 -19.44 -24.79 -11.28
CA ALA A 694 -20.59 -23.90 -11.10
C ALA A 694 -21.96 -24.60 -11.31
N LEU A 695 -22.03 -25.64 -12.15
CA LEU A 695 -23.23 -26.45 -12.32
C LEU A 695 -23.44 -27.44 -11.16
N SER A 696 -22.36 -27.90 -10.51
CA SER A 696 -22.44 -28.79 -9.34
C SER A 696 -22.94 -28.09 -8.06
N SER A 697 -22.76 -26.76 -7.96
CA SER A 697 -23.24 -25.98 -6.82
C SER A 697 -24.71 -25.54 -6.94
N SER A 698 -25.40 -25.89 -8.02
CA SER A 698 -26.78 -25.47 -8.32
C SER A 698 -27.85 -26.53 -8.01
N SER A 699 -27.51 -27.74 -7.56
CA SER A 699 -28.51 -28.76 -7.18
C SER A 699 -28.86 -28.68 -5.69
N ASN A 700 -29.63 -27.67 -5.30
CA ASN A 700 -30.31 -27.62 -4.00
C ASN A 700 -31.60 -28.45 -4.06
N LEU A 701 -31.59 -29.63 -3.42
CA LEU A 701 -32.79 -30.26 -2.86
C LEU A 701 -33.06 -29.62 -1.48
N PRO A 702 -34.34 -29.43 -1.07
CA PRO A 702 -34.66 -28.72 0.16
C PRO A 702 -34.27 -29.52 1.43
N ASP A 703 -33.52 -28.87 2.32
CA ASP A 703 -33.07 -29.38 3.61
C ASP A 703 -34.22 -29.83 4.54
N GLU A 704 -34.13 -31.06 5.00
CA GLU A 704 -34.90 -31.60 6.12
C GLU A 704 -34.18 -31.25 7.45
N PRO A 705 -34.89 -30.82 8.51
CA PRO A 705 -34.24 -30.38 9.74
C PRO A 705 -33.68 -31.55 10.56
N PRO A 706 -32.57 -31.37 11.30
CA PRO A 706 -31.88 -32.45 12.02
C PRO A 706 -32.67 -32.93 13.26
N PRO A 707 -32.53 -34.21 13.67
CA PRO A 707 -33.28 -34.78 14.77
C PRO A 707 -32.83 -34.23 16.14
N GLN A 708 -33.81 -33.90 16.97
CA GLN A 708 -33.60 -33.56 18.38
C GLN A 708 -33.20 -34.83 19.17
N TYR A 709 -32.06 -34.78 19.85
CA TYR A 709 -31.73 -35.75 20.90
C TYR A 709 -32.04 -35.16 22.28
N SER A 710 -32.85 -35.91 23.01
CA SER A 710 -33.25 -35.65 24.40
C SER A 710 -32.26 -36.24 25.40
N SER A 711 -31.98 -35.44 26.44
CA SER A 711 -31.31 -35.70 27.74
C SER A 711 -29.86 -35.25 27.85
#